data_AF-A0AA39UJA4-F1
#
_entry.id   AF-A0AA39UJA4-F1
#
_cell.length_a   1.000
_cell.length_b   1.000
_cell.length_c   1.000
_cell.angle_alpha   90.00
_cell.angle_beta   90.00
_cell.angle_gamma   90.00
#
_symmetry.space_group_name_H-M   'P 1'
#
loop_
_entity.id
_entity.type
_entity.pdbx_description
1 polymer ?
#
loop_
_entity_poly.entity_id
_entity_poly.type
_entity_poly.pdbx_seq_one_letter_code
_entity_poly.pdbx_strand_id
1 'polypeptide(L)'
;MFADDLESAFRGMFSKAKFAEKLVKDHHQRLPETQQDSDQEAPPKAPEPEARDVRKRAIVREWPRDPKGPIMKSTLPGKVAGNNQPLWGATVLDFFRTSRKPDCPYLLTISTGSKLCAWMKEIGELEHAKDEIAWAEDEAEPEELLPCDMAKLLRDDDHRPDSVQKLFDEKFEIEGGRTSARRYLKYQNRLPSHLLPEKLIVHDPDDTLHVHTGSHRPVEDRSTPRIYQLHLTQETREAIIQERAKLAAAAESKPRQGFIYTTMSDEIRTGKVKEGSVIEATFVEFPPAPPPPLSTPEAHLYINSCDRLGKGNHSYVYRVAWEIPRTLVMEPYTCQVCVEQALFEKLREEEPDANIDESQPLGYQIEDLMMAIAAKHGRQGKMWIEESSRRGEELEIIDDIRGTQRVVVTEGGCESRTCYEGTTRRVPIDVKWTTPGNFCEHEEMHSQVPTTFKVSVGAKLSLKDDGHLEREAKNYQQFPEHFFQHWSGYNVIAPLHDPTPALAVVPQFYGYYVPEEDEAKTCNDNDGEYLSPILLLEDCGVPVDVDQLGLDDRHECASLLFRMHCEGWLHNSLYPRNILVQHGDMGDWPICRKQANRRFRLIDFGRSQCFPPGDTSFGNLRAEEEWDCQKMFKILNCRS
;
A
#
# COMPACT_ATOMS: atom_id res chain seq x y z
N MET A 1 12.92 23.44 1.06
CA MET A 1 13.93 23.76 0.03
C MET A 1 14.32 22.57 -0.84
N PHE A 2 14.90 21.46 -0.35
CA PHE A 2 15.23 20.31 -1.22
C PHE A 2 13.99 19.53 -1.75
N ALA A 3 12.88 19.53 -1.02
CA ALA A 3 11.61 18.98 -1.51
C ALA A 3 10.98 19.85 -2.61
N ASP A 4 11.09 21.17 -2.47
CA ASP A 4 10.55 22.13 -3.44
C ASP A 4 11.31 22.09 -4.77
N ASP A 5 12.62 21.86 -4.74
CA ASP A 5 13.44 21.72 -5.97
C ASP A 5 13.16 20.41 -6.72
N LEU A 6 12.88 19.32 -6.00
CA LEU A 6 12.49 18.03 -6.60
C LEU A 6 11.06 18.08 -7.13
N GLU A 7 10.15 18.74 -6.40
CA GLU A 7 8.78 19.01 -6.83
C GLU A 7 8.75 19.98 -8.03
N SER A 8 9.62 20.99 -8.05
CA SER A 8 9.78 21.94 -9.17
C SER A 8 10.44 21.29 -10.39
N ALA A 9 11.38 20.35 -10.20
CA ALA A 9 11.91 19.51 -11.28
C ALA A 9 10.83 18.58 -11.88
N PHE A 10 9.97 17.99 -11.04
CA PHE A 10 8.84 17.18 -11.48
C PHE A 10 7.76 18.01 -12.20
N ARG A 11 7.36 19.17 -11.64
CA ARG A 11 6.49 20.16 -12.30
C ARG A 11 7.10 20.67 -13.61
N GLY A 12 8.43 20.77 -13.69
CA GLY A 12 9.20 21.10 -14.88
C GLY A 12 9.09 20.07 -16.02
N MET A 13 8.91 18.77 -15.68
CA MET A 13 8.72 17.71 -16.68
C MET A 13 7.32 17.75 -17.31
N PHE A 14 6.28 18.10 -16.53
CA PHE A 14 4.89 18.16 -17.02
C PHE A 14 4.44 19.51 -17.56
N SER A 15 5.09 20.61 -17.17
CA SER A 15 4.78 21.97 -17.65
C SER A 15 5.18 22.23 -19.11
N LYS A 16 6.02 21.38 -19.71
CA LYS A 16 6.31 21.44 -21.15
C LYS A 16 5.19 20.75 -21.91
N ALA A 17 4.17 21.51 -22.30
CA ALA A 17 3.06 21.06 -23.16
C ALA A 17 3.52 20.24 -24.39
N LYS A 18 4.72 20.53 -24.92
CA LYS A 18 5.34 19.78 -26.03
C LYS A 18 5.74 18.33 -25.70
N PHE A 19 6.02 18.01 -24.43
CA PHE A 19 6.35 16.64 -24.03
C PHE A 19 5.09 15.77 -23.91
N ALA A 20 4.02 16.30 -23.31
CA ALA A 20 2.71 15.67 -23.27
C ALA A 20 2.12 15.50 -24.69
N GLU A 21 2.19 16.52 -25.55
CA GLU A 21 1.78 16.42 -26.96
C GLU A 21 2.60 15.39 -27.75
N LYS A 22 3.90 15.25 -27.46
CA LYS A 22 4.77 14.29 -28.16
C LYS A 22 4.48 12.85 -27.73
N LEU A 23 4.19 12.63 -26.45
CA LEU A 23 3.75 11.32 -25.93
C LEU A 23 2.42 10.89 -26.56
N VAL A 24 1.50 11.84 -26.78
CA VAL A 24 0.19 11.60 -27.42
C VAL A 24 0.34 11.39 -28.93
N LYS A 25 1.22 12.15 -29.61
CA LYS A 25 1.48 12.00 -31.06
C LYS A 25 2.19 10.70 -31.43
N ASP A 26 3.15 10.24 -30.62
CA ASP A 26 3.82 8.95 -30.85
C ASP A 26 2.85 7.77 -30.67
N HIS A 27 1.74 7.96 -29.94
CA HIS A 27 0.69 6.97 -29.80
C HIS A 27 -0.32 6.96 -30.96
N HIS A 28 -0.55 8.10 -31.63
CA HIS A 28 -1.49 8.23 -32.75
C HIS A 28 -0.97 7.72 -34.10
N GLN A 29 0.34 7.55 -34.30
CA GLN A 29 0.89 7.06 -35.58
C GLN A 29 0.79 5.53 -35.79
N ARG A 30 0.05 4.80 -34.93
CA ARG A 30 -0.16 3.35 -35.07
C ARG A 30 -1.65 2.99 -35.08
N LEU A 31 -2.38 3.37 -36.13
CA LEU A 31 -3.67 2.77 -36.47
C LEU A 31 -3.82 2.66 -37.99
N PRO A 32 -4.24 1.51 -38.53
CA PRO A 32 -5.03 1.45 -39.75
C PRO A 32 -6.53 1.29 -39.45
N GLU A 33 -7.34 1.80 -40.37
CA GLU A 33 -8.81 1.89 -40.30
C GLU A 33 -9.52 0.54 -40.51
N THR A 34 -10.59 0.34 -39.73
CA THR A 34 -11.82 -0.46 -39.98
C THR A 34 -11.72 -1.93 -40.42
N GLN A 35 -12.06 -2.87 -39.50
CA GLN A 35 -13.14 -3.86 -39.67
C GLN A 35 -13.39 -4.66 -38.37
N GLN A 36 -14.64 -5.12 -38.19
CA GLN A 36 -15.14 -5.90 -37.06
C GLN A 36 -14.43 -7.26 -36.90
N ASP A 37 -13.89 -7.54 -35.70
CA ASP A 37 -13.97 -8.78 -34.91
C ASP A 37 -12.74 -8.97 -34.01
N SER A 38 -12.99 -9.21 -32.72
CA SER A 38 -12.07 -9.80 -31.71
C SER A 38 -10.58 -9.38 -31.75
N ASP A 39 -10.24 -8.20 -31.23
CA ASP A 39 -8.85 -7.87 -30.90
C ASP A 39 -8.61 -8.02 -29.39
N GLN A 40 -8.13 -9.21 -29.02
CA GLN A 40 -7.18 -9.33 -27.92
C GLN A 40 -5.94 -8.53 -28.32
N GLU A 41 -5.59 -7.49 -27.56
CA GLU A 41 -4.29 -6.84 -27.69
C GLU A 41 -3.21 -7.93 -27.63
N ALA A 42 -2.54 -8.18 -28.76
CA ALA A 42 -1.44 -9.11 -28.80
C ALA A 42 -0.34 -8.62 -27.83
N PRO A 43 0.16 -9.48 -26.92
CA PRO A 43 1.18 -9.06 -25.98
C PRO A 43 2.44 -8.60 -26.74
N PRO A 44 3.18 -7.62 -26.20
CA PRO A 44 4.42 -7.15 -26.82
C PRO A 44 5.39 -8.32 -27.01
N LYS A 45 6.17 -8.27 -28.10
CA LYS A 45 7.17 -9.29 -28.45
C LYS A 45 7.93 -9.74 -27.21
N ALA A 46 7.76 -11.02 -26.90
CA ALA A 46 8.42 -11.71 -25.81
C ALA A 46 9.93 -11.41 -25.78
N PRO A 47 10.53 -11.20 -24.60
CA PRO A 47 11.99 -11.29 -24.46
C PRO A 47 12.44 -12.67 -24.95
N GLU A 48 13.64 -12.73 -25.52
CA GLU A 48 14.24 -13.96 -26.07
C GLU A 48 14.02 -15.17 -25.14
N PRO A 49 13.61 -16.33 -25.69
CA PRO A 49 13.13 -17.47 -24.91
C PRO A 49 14.16 -18.04 -23.90
N GLU A 50 15.44 -17.78 -24.08
CA GLU A 50 16.51 -18.34 -23.24
C GLU A 50 16.60 -17.73 -21.82
N ALA A 51 15.96 -16.58 -21.55
CA ALA A 51 16.03 -15.90 -20.24
C ALA A 51 14.91 -16.27 -19.26
N ARG A 52 13.90 -17.06 -19.67
CA ARG A 52 12.69 -17.31 -18.86
C ARG A 52 12.88 -18.33 -17.73
N ASP A 53 13.83 -19.24 -17.88
CA ASP A 53 14.06 -20.35 -16.94
C ASP A 53 15.24 -20.11 -15.97
N VAL A 54 15.84 -18.91 -16.00
CA VAL A 54 16.93 -18.58 -15.09
C VAL A 54 16.37 -18.22 -13.72
N ARG A 55 16.69 -19.05 -12.72
CA ARG A 55 16.41 -18.79 -11.30
C ARG A 55 17.19 -17.54 -10.85
N LYS A 56 16.51 -16.52 -10.32
CA LYS A 56 17.20 -15.32 -9.79
C LYS A 56 17.25 -15.31 -8.27
N ARG A 57 16.27 -15.96 -7.62
CA ARG A 57 16.24 -16.11 -6.16
C ARG A 57 16.66 -17.52 -5.78
N ALA A 58 17.84 -17.64 -5.20
CA ALA A 58 18.37 -18.90 -4.68
C ALA A 58 19.16 -18.63 -3.41
N ILE A 59 19.10 -19.58 -2.47
CA ILE A 59 19.96 -19.57 -1.30
C ILE A 59 21.34 -20.00 -1.76
N VAL A 60 22.32 -19.10 -1.65
CA VAL A 60 23.70 -19.35 -2.08
C VAL A 60 24.71 -19.35 -0.94
N ARG A 61 24.31 -18.89 0.25
CA ARG A 61 25.20 -18.82 1.41
C ARG A 61 25.07 -20.05 2.28
N GLU A 62 26.19 -20.42 2.89
CA GLU A 62 26.27 -21.42 3.93
C GLU A 62 26.63 -20.76 5.24
N TRP A 63 26.01 -21.18 6.33
CA TRP A 63 26.37 -20.72 7.66
C TRP A 63 27.38 -21.71 8.27
N PRO A 64 28.64 -21.31 8.46
CA PRO A 64 29.67 -22.18 9.00
C PRO A 64 29.38 -22.58 10.45
N ARG A 65 29.72 -23.81 10.81
CA ARG A 65 29.52 -24.38 12.15
C ARG A 65 30.83 -24.86 12.73
N ASP A 66 30.96 -24.86 14.05
CA ASP A 66 32.05 -25.58 14.71
C ASP A 66 31.92 -27.08 14.40
N PRO A 67 32.94 -27.75 13.82
CA PRO A 67 32.93 -29.20 13.62
C PRO A 67 32.65 -30.04 14.87
N LYS A 68 32.91 -29.48 16.07
CA LYS A 68 32.63 -30.09 17.38
C LYS A 68 31.39 -29.51 18.06
N GLY A 69 30.68 -28.63 17.38
CA GLY A 69 29.50 -27.95 17.87
C GLY A 69 28.32 -28.88 18.17
N PRO A 70 27.39 -28.48 19.05
CA PRO A 70 26.21 -29.27 19.36
C PRO A 70 25.25 -29.44 18.17
N ILE A 71 24.41 -30.47 18.26
CA ILE A 71 23.29 -30.69 17.33
C ILE A 71 22.27 -29.56 17.49
N MET A 72 21.91 -28.93 16.37
CA MET A 72 20.83 -27.95 16.28
C MET A 72 19.47 -28.67 16.37
N LYS A 73 18.76 -28.48 17.49
CA LYS A 73 17.45 -29.09 17.74
C LYS A 73 16.31 -28.15 17.36
N SER A 74 16.13 -27.11 18.17
CA SER A 74 15.19 -26.01 17.95
C SER A 74 15.99 -24.72 18.07
N THR A 75 15.93 -23.90 17.03
CA THR A 75 16.56 -22.57 17.08
C THR A 75 15.60 -21.58 17.71
N LEU A 76 16.16 -20.57 18.39
CA LEU A 76 15.40 -19.43 18.90
C LEU A 76 14.65 -18.73 17.75
N PRO A 77 13.57 -17.98 18.02
CA PRO A 77 12.93 -17.15 17.02
C PRO A 77 13.94 -16.14 16.42
N GLY A 78 13.91 -15.97 15.10
CA GLY A 78 14.64 -14.90 14.41
C GLY A 78 13.75 -13.66 14.28
N LYS A 79 14.15 -12.74 13.40
CA LYS A 79 13.26 -11.67 12.95
C LYS A 79 12.09 -12.27 12.18
N VAL A 80 10.91 -11.69 12.35
CA VAL A 80 9.65 -12.17 11.76
C VAL A 80 8.85 -10.95 11.32
N ALA A 81 8.43 -10.92 10.05
CA ALA A 81 7.49 -9.92 9.56
C ALA A 81 6.08 -10.13 10.16
N GLY A 82 5.17 -9.16 10.03
CA GLY A 82 3.81 -9.28 10.58
C GLY A 82 2.99 -10.47 10.08
N ASN A 83 3.46 -11.18 9.03
CA ASN A 83 2.87 -12.43 8.53
C ASN A 83 3.23 -13.70 9.33
N ASN A 84 3.92 -13.53 10.47
CA ASN A 84 4.28 -14.59 11.41
C ASN A 84 5.06 -15.77 10.79
N GLN A 85 5.63 -15.59 9.59
CA GLN A 85 6.40 -16.63 8.93
C GLN A 85 7.77 -16.77 9.59
N PRO A 86 8.19 -17.99 9.99
CA PRO A 86 9.34 -18.18 10.87
C PRO A 86 10.70 -18.00 10.19
N LEU A 87 10.73 -17.85 8.86
CA LEU A 87 11.93 -17.71 8.04
C LEU A 87 11.81 -16.45 7.19
N TRP A 88 11.99 -15.30 7.82
CA TRP A 88 12.08 -14.00 7.16
C TRP A 88 13.54 -13.55 7.03
N GLY A 89 13.86 -12.90 5.91
CA GLY A 89 15.15 -12.24 5.70
C GLY A 89 14.99 -10.95 4.89
N ALA A 90 15.76 -9.91 5.22
CA ALA A 90 15.68 -8.60 4.54
C ALA A 90 15.98 -8.70 3.03
N THR A 91 16.86 -9.61 2.65
CA THR A 91 17.29 -9.91 1.29
C THR A 91 17.41 -11.42 1.08
N VAL A 92 17.60 -11.85 -0.17
CA VAL A 92 17.87 -13.26 -0.50
C VAL A 92 19.18 -13.77 0.13
N LEU A 93 20.10 -12.85 0.48
CA LEU A 93 21.40 -13.17 1.10
C LEU A 93 21.32 -13.38 2.61
N ASP A 94 20.15 -13.15 3.22
CA ASP A 94 19.93 -13.40 4.65
C ASP A 94 19.47 -14.84 4.92
N PHE A 95 19.40 -15.66 3.87
CA PHE A 95 19.10 -17.08 3.97
C PHE A 95 20.37 -17.91 3.85
N PHE A 96 20.46 -18.93 4.69
CA PHE A 96 21.64 -19.78 4.78
C PHE A 96 21.24 -21.25 4.78
N ARG A 97 22.06 -22.07 4.12
CA ARG A 97 22.11 -23.50 4.39
C ARG A 97 23.04 -23.74 5.57
N THR A 98 22.66 -24.58 6.51
CA THR A 98 23.53 -24.92 7.64
C THR A 98 23.41 -26.38 8.03
N SER A 99 24.52 -26.96 8.48
CA SER A 99 24.55 -28.32 9.00
C SER A 99 23.91 -28.36 10.38
N ARG A 100 22.80 -29.11 10.53
CA ARG A 100 22.16 -29.32 11.83
C ARG A 100 23.08 -30.09 12.78
N LYS A 101 23.83 -31.03 12.23
CA LYS A 101 24.85 -31.79 12.94
C LYS A 101 26.18 -31.64 12.19
N PRO A 102 27.19 -30.97 12.79
CA PRO A 102 28.42 -30.64 12.07
C PRO A 102 29.17 -31.85 11.48
N ASP A 103 29.11 -33.00 12.15
CA ASP A 103 29.73 -34.25 11.68
C ASP A 103 28.93 -35.00 10.59
N CYS A 104 27.75 -34.50 10.22
CA CYS A 104 26.85 -35.12 9.25
C CYS A 104 26.49 -34.10 8.15
N PRO A 105 27.36 -33.92 7.13
CA PRO A 105 27.23 -32.85 6.13
C PRO A 105 25.95 -32.93 5.30
N TYR A 106 25.28 -34.09 5.27
CA TYR A 106 24.02 -34.26 4.55
C TYR A 106 22.79 -33.84 5.35
N LEU A 107 22.93 -33.56 6.65
CA LEU A 107 21.83 -33.10 7.49
C LEU A 107 21.73 -31.56 7.46
N LEU A 108 21.45 -31.03 6.27
CA LEU A 108 21.31 -29.60 6.02
C LEU A 108 19.90 -29.11 6.33
N THR A 109 19.80 -27.88 6.82
CA THR A 109 18.54 -27.15 6.95
C THR A 109 18.69 -25.75 6.37
N ILE A 110 17.59 -25.18 5.91
CA ILE A 110 17.50 -23.76 5.59
C ILE A 110 17.16 -23.00 6.87
N SER A 111 17.82 -21.88 7.10
CA SER A 111 17.48 -20.93 8.16
C SER A 111 17.85 -19.50 7.76
N THR A 112 17.57 -18.54 8.62
CA THR A 112 17.83 -17.11 8.37
C THR A 112 18.97 -16.61 9.23
N GLY A 113 19.62 -15.53 8.80
CA GLY A 113 20.76 -14.92 9.49
C GLY A 113 20.43 -14.58 10.93
N SER A 114 19.36 -13.79 11.17
CA SER A 114 18.90 -13.46 12.52
C SER A 114 18.66 -14.68 13.42
N LYS A 115 18.05 -15.74 12.88
CA LYS A 115 17.76 -16.97 13.63
C LYS A 115 19.03 -17.74 14.01
N LEU A 116 19.96 -17.86 13.07
CA LEU A 116 21.23 -18.55 13.28
C LEU A 116 22.15 -17.74 14.20
N CYS A 117 22.20 -16.42 14.04
CA CYS A 117 22.93 -15.52 14.92
C CYS A 117 22.49 -15.68 16.37
N ALA A 118 21.18 -15.65 16.63
CA ALA A 118 20.63 -15.87 17.97
C ALA A 118 21.06 -17.23 18.55
N TRP A 119 20.96 -18.29 17.74
CA TRP A 119 21.37 -19.64 18.16
C TRP A 119 22.88 -19.74 18.43
N MET A 120 23.75 -19.19 17.57
CA MET A 120 25.20 -19.26 17.75
C MET A 120 25.66 -18.52 19.00
N LYS A 121 25.01 -17.37 19.31
CA LYS A 121 25.24 -16.65 20.56
C LYS A 121 24.85 -17.47 21.79
N GLU A 122 23.74 -18.19 21.73
CA GLU A 122 23.28 -19.04 22.83
C GLU A 122 24.27 -20.17 23.14
N ILE A 123 24.83 -20.82 22.10
CA ILE A 123 25.73 -21.97 22.28
C ILE A 123 27.22 -21.59 22.34
N GLY A 124 27.56 -20.31 22.14
CA GLY A 124 28.93 -19.80 22.17
C GLY A 124 29.77 -20.09 20.92
N GLU A 125 29.15 -20.44 19.79
CA GLU A 125 29.83 -20.66 18.49
C GLU A 125 30.09 -19.33 17.75
N LEU A 126 30.80 -18.39 18.38
CA LEU A 126 30.99 -17.04 17.83
C LEU A 126 32.13 -16.95 16.81
N GLU A 127 33.16 -17.78 16.96
CA GLU A 127 34.41 -17.62 16.19
C GLU A 127 34.34 -18.19 14.77
N HIS A 128 33.45 -19.15 14.53
CA HIS A 128 33.36 -19.87 13.26
C HIS A 128 32.51 -19.17 12.20
N ALA A 129 31.64 -18.25 12.62
CA ALA A 129 30.67 -17.55 11.76
C ALA A 129 30.69 -16.05 12.01
N LYS A 130 31.87 -15.47 12.28
CA LYS A 130 31.99 -14.04 12.68
C LYS A 130 31.38 -13.10 11.65
N ASP A 131 31.67 -13.35 10.38
CA ASP A 131 31.23 -12.50 9.29
C ASP A 131 29.71 -12.64 9.08
N GLU A 132 29.17 -13.87 9.19
CA GLU A 132 27.72 -14.11 9.11
C GLU A 132 26.96 -13.55 10.32
N ILE A 133 27.56 -13.59 11.51
CA ILE A 133 26.99 -12.97 12.72
C ILE A 133 26.93 -11.46 12.55
N ALA A 134 28.02 -10.81 12.13
CA ALA A 134 28.05 -9.38 11.88
C ALA A 134 27.01 -8.98 10.80
N TRP A 135 26.95 -9.73 9.70
CA TRP A 135 25.95 -9.54 8.66
C TRP A 135 24.51 -9.65 9.20
N ALA A 136 24.23 -10.67 10.03
CA ALA A 136 22.91 -10.87 10.62
C ALA A 136 22.54 -9.82 11.68
N GLU A 137 23.54 -9.21 12.34
CA GLU A 137 23.33 -8.09 13.26
C GLU A 137 22.97 -6.81 12.52
N ASP A 138 23.57 -6.59 11.33
CA ASP A 138 23.31 -5.46 10.44
C ASP A 138 22.07 -5.68 9.54
N GLU A 139 21.43 -6.84 9.60
CA GLU A 139 20.20 -7.14 8.86
C GLU A 139 19.12 -6.09 9.18
N ALA A 140 18.39 -5.61 8.18
CA ALA A 140 17.30 -4.66 8.40
C ALA A 140 16.15 -5.26 9.25
N GLU A 141 15.30 -4.40 9.80
CA GLU A 141 14.04 -4.86 10.42
C GLU A 141 12.95 -5.04 9.36
N PRO A 142 11.99 -5.96 9.56
CA PRO A 142 10.82 -6.06 8.70
C PRO A 142 9.97 -4.81 8.80
N GLU A 143 9.63 -4.23 7.65
CA GLU A 143 8.83 -3.02 7.54
C GLU A 143 7.59 -3.27 6.67
N GLU A 144 6.44 -2.74 7.07
CA GLU A 144 5.24 -2.78 6.24
C GLU A 144 5.39 -1.80 5.07
N LEU A 145 5.21 -2.32 3.85
CA LEU A 145 5.26 -1.54 2.61
C LEU A 145 3.87 -1.01 2.31
N LEU A 146 3.69 0.30 2.42
CA LEU A 146 2.42 0.94 2.10
C LEU A 146 2.28 1.19 0.59
N PRO A 147 1.05 1.14 0.04
CA PRO A 147 0.77 1.64 -1.30
C PRO A 147 1.16 3.12 -1.43
N CYS A 148 1.27 3.59 -2.67
CA CYS A 148 1.48 4.99 -2.99
C CYS A 148 0.45 5.86 -2.25
N ASP A 149 0.92 6.94 -1.63
CA ASP A 149 0.12 7.84 -0.80
C ASP A 149 -1.03 8.44 -1.62
N MET A 150 -2.25 7.99 -1.31
CA MET A 150 -3.47 8.41 -2.02
C MET A 150 -3.74 9.91 -1.85
N ALA A 151 -3.41 10.51 -0.71
CA ALA A 151 -3.58 11.95 -0.52
C ALA A 151 -2.64 12.74 -1.43
N LYS A 152 -1.40 12.27 -1.62
CA LYS A 152 -0.47 12.86 -2.61
C LYS A 152 -0.99 12.70 -4.03
N LEU A 153 -1.45 11.50 -4.38
CA LEU A 153 -2.01 11.24 -5.72
C LEU A 153 -3.21 12.12 -6.03
N LEU A 154 -4.09 12.35 -5.06
CA LEU A 154 -5.24 13.22 -5.22
C LEU A 154 -4.82 14.68 -5.35
N ARG A 155 -3.86 15.15 -4.55
CA ARG A 155 -3.33 16.51 -4.72
C ARG A 155 -2.78 16.70 -6.14
N ASP A 156 -2.06 15.73 -6.67
CA ASP A 156 -1.53 15.83 -8.04
C ASP A 156 -2.63 15.78 -9.12
N ASP A 157 -3.70 15.00 -8.90
CA ASP A 157 -4.87 14.97 -9.79
C ASP A 157 -5.63 16.30 -9.75
N ASP A 158 -5.81 16.89 -8.57
CA ASP A 158 -6.48 18.18 -8.36
C ASP A 158 -5.72 19.35 -8.99
N HIS A 159 -4.39 19.32 -8.95
CA HIS A 159 -3.54 20.36 -9.56
C HIS A 159 -3.31 20.17 -11.05
N ARG A 160 -3.93 19.17 -11.67
CA ARG A 160 -3.77 18.93 -13.11
C ARG A 160 -4.33 20.12 -13.90
N PRO A 161 -3.60 20.66 -14.89
CA PRO A 161 -4.12 21.72 -15.72
C PRO A 161 -5.41 21.30 -16.46
N ASP A 162 -6.40 22.20 -16.54
CA ASP A 162 -7.70 21.95 -17.19
C ASP A 162 -7.60 21.31 -18.57
N SER A 163 -6.61 21.72 -19.37
CA SER A 163 -6.39 21.17 -20.72
C SER A 163 -6.01 19.69 -20.70
N VAL A 164 -5.20 19.27 -19.72
CA VAL A 164 -4.80 17.88 -19.52
C VAL A 164 -5.97 17.11 -18.92
N GLN A 165 -6.69 17.70 -17.98
CA GLN A 165 -7.88 17.09 -17.38
C GLN A 165 -8.94 16.75 -18.44
N LYS A 166 -9.29 17.70 -19.32
CA LYS A 166 -10.23 17.48 -20.43
C LYS A 166 -9.78 16.37 -21.38
N LEU A 167 -8.50 16.35 -21.74
CA LEU A 167 -7.94 15.30 -22.60
C LEU A 167 -8.10 13.90 -21.96
N PHE A 168 -7.89 13.80 -20.64
CA PHE A 168 -8.08 12.55 -19.92
C PHE A 168 -9.57 12.17 -19.87
N ASP A 169 -10.45 13.11 -19.59
CA ASP A 169 -11.89 12.85 -19.48
C ASP A 169 -12.48 12.41 -20.83
N GLU A 170 -12.13 13.08 -21.93
CA GLU A 170 -12.51 12.70 -23.31
C GLU A 170 -12.01 11.30 -23.70
N LYS A 171 -10.80 10.93 -23.27
CA LYS A 171 -10.20 9.62 -23.57
C LYS A 171 -10.99 8.45 -22.95
N PHE A 172 -11.64 8.70 -21.81
CA PHE A 172 -12.38 7.67 -21.07
C PHE A 172 -13.89 7.92 -21.07
N GLU A 173 -14.37 8.82 -21.92
CA GLU A 173 -15.79 9.01 -22.17
C GLU A 173 -16.37 7.77 -22.84
N ILE A 174 -17.55 7.36 -22.37
CA ILE A 174 -18.33 6.25 -22.91
C ILE A 174 -19.72 6.76 -23.30
N GLU A 175 -20.51 5.88 -23.93
CA GLU A 175 -21.83 6.23 -24.46
C GLU A 175 -22.74 6.90 -23.41
N GLY A 176 -23.40 7.98 -23.83
CA GLY A 176 -24.29 8.76 -22.98
C GLY A 176 -23.59 9.80 -22.09
N GLY A 177 -22.36 10.21 -22.42
CA GLY A 177 -21.60 11.21 -21.66
C GLY A 177 -21.13 10.72 -20.29
N ARG A 178 -21.10 9.40 -20.11
CA ARG A 178 -20.61 8.76 -18.88
C ARG A 178 -19.09 8.58 -18.97
N THR A 179 -18.45 8.28 -17.84
CA THR A 179 -17.01 8.05 -17.78
C THR A 179 -16.72 6.62 -17.35
N SER A 180 -15.83 5.94 -18.07
CA SER A 180 -15.33 4.62 -17.70
C SER A 180 -14.58 4.68 -16.37
N ALA A 181 -14.73 3.63 -15.55
CA ALA A 181 -14.00 3.49 -14.30
C ALA A 181 -12.47 3.42 -14.49
N ARG A 182 -11.98 3.17 -15.72
CA ARG A 182 -10.56 3.20 -16.09
C ARG A 182 -9.93 4.60 -15.97
N ARG A 183 -10.76 5.66 -15.95
CA ARG A 183 -10.31 7.03 -15.72
C ARG A 183 -9.68 7.23 -14.34
N TYR A 184 -10.15 6.49 -13.34
CA TYR A 184 -9.82 6.77 -11.94
C TYR A 184 -8.62 5.97 -11.46
N LEU A 185 -7.92 6.54 -10.47
CA LEU A 185 -6.78 5.89 -9.82
C LEU A 185 -7.23 4.60 -9.13
N LYS A 186 -6.40 3.55 -9.18
CA LYS A 186 -6.68 2.31 -8.45
C LYS A 186 -6.59 2.54 -6.94
N TYR A 187 -7.62 2.12 -6.21
CA TYR A 187 -7.56 2.13 -4.75
C TYR A 187 -6.92 0.84 -4.23
N GLN A 188 -5.78 0.98 -3.56
CA GLN A 188 -5.02 -0.15 -3.01
C GLN A 188 -4.77 0.02 -1.50
N ASN A 189 -5.16 1.15 -0.92
CA ASN A 189 -5.05 1.42 0.51
C ASN A 189 -6.01 0.51 1.26
N ARG A 190 -5.52 -0.09 2.34
CA ARG A 190 -6.36 -0.87 3.23
C ARG A 190 -7.32 0.05 3.96
N LEU A 191 -8.60 -0.31 3.95
CA LEU A 191 -9.64 0.40 4.70
C LEU A 191 -10.00 -0.41 5.95
N PRO A 192 -9.82 0.13 7.17
CA PRO A 192 -10.25 -0.55 8.39
C PRO A 192 -11.75 -0.87 8.37
N SER A 193 -12.15 -2.01 8.94
CA SER A 193 -13.54 -2.48 8.89
C SER A 193 -14.55 -1.47 9.46
N HIS A 194 -14.15 -0.65 10.45
CA HIS A 194 -15.02 0.37 11.04
C HIS A 194 -15.26 1.59 10.12
N LEU A 195 -14.44 1.76 9.08
CA LEU A 195 -14.54 2.82 8.06
C LEU A 195 -15.12 2.32 6.73
N LEU A 196 -15.51 1.04 6.64
CA LEU A 196 -16.28 0.59 5.49
C LEU A 196 -17.60 1.37 5.43
N PRO A 197 -18.02 1.86 4.24
CA PRO A 197 -19.30 2.53 4.08
C PRO A 197 -20.45 1.68 4.60
N GLU A 198 -21.31 2.25 5.44
CA GLU A 198 -22.46 1.54 6.00
C GLU A 198 -23.55 1.35 4.93
N LYS A 199 -23.71 2.36 4.06
CA LYS A 199 -24.62 2.36 2.91
C LYS A 199 -23.86 2.58 1.60
N LEU A 200 -24.27 1.88 0.54
CA LEU A 200 -23.75 2.05 -0.81
C LEU A 200 -24.87 2.44 -1.77
N ILE A 201 -24.72 3.59 -2.43
CA ILE A 201 -25.66 4.10 -3.43
C ILE A 201 -25.13 3.75 -4.81
N VAL A 202 -25.78 2.82 -5.49
CA VAL A 202 -25.28 2.21 -6.73
C VAL A 202 -25.99 2.80 -7.95
N HIS A 203 -25.21 3.45 -8.81
CA HIS A 203 -25.61 3.99 -10.11
C HIS A 203 -25.31 2.94 -11.19
N ASP A 204 -26.38 2.32 -11.73
CA ASP A 204 -26.31 1.22 -12.70
C ASP A 204 -27.17 1.49 -13.95
N PRO A 205 -26.76 2.44 -14.80
CA PRO A 205 -27.51 2.82 -16.01
C PRO A 205 -27.63 1.69 -17.04
N ASP A 206 -26.73 0.70 -16.99
CA ASP A 206 -26.72 -0.43 -17.92
C ASP A 206 -27.45 -1.67 -17.37
N ASP A 207 -28.06 -1.57 -16.19
CA ASP A 207 -28.81 -2.64 -15.53
C ASP A 207 -27.98 -3.93 -15.29
N THR A 208 -26.70 -3.75 -14.98
CA THR A 208 -25.73 -4.82 -14.73
C THR A 208 -25.99 -5.63 -13.47
N LEU A 209 -26.74 -5.08 -12.50
CA LEU A 209 -27.08 -5.75 -11.23
C LEU A 209 -28.07 -6.91 -11.40
N HIS A 210 -28.86 -6.91 -12.49
CA HIS A 210 -29.79 -7.98 -12.86
C HIS A 210 -29.09 -9.09 -13.64
N VAL A 211 -28.11 -9.71 -12.98
CA VAL A 211 -27.25 -10.71 -13.59
C VAL A 211 -28.08 -11.84 -14.20
N HIS A 212 -28.12 -11.93 -15.53
CA HIS A 212 -28.73 -13.02 -16.32
C HIS A 212 -30.25 -13.19 -16.25
N THR A 213 -31.03 -12.18 -15.87
CA THR A 213 -32.49 -12.31 -15.88
C THR A 213 -33.10 -12.21 -17.27
N GLY A 214 -32.39 -11.64 -18.26
CA GLY A 214 -32.93 -11.36 -19.61
C GLY A 214 -34.04 -10.30 -19.62
N SER A 215 -34.51 -9.89 -18.46
CA SER A 215 -35.32 -8.72 -18.23
C SER A 215 -34.39 -7.52 -18.09
N HIS A 216 -34.59 -6.52 -18.94
CA HIS A 216 -33.98 -5.22 -18.74
C HIS A 216 -35.08 -4.27 -18.30
N ARG A 217 -34.80 -3.48 -17.27
CA ARG A 217 -35.71 -2.40 -16.87
C ARG A 217 -35.94 -1.41 -18.02
N PRO A 218 -37.09 -0.71 -18.05
CA PRO A 218 -37.28 0.46 -18.91
C PRO A 218 -36.11 1.44 -18.73
N VAL A 219 -35.73 2.14 -19.79
CA VAL A 219 -34.54 3.02 -19.80
C VAL A 219 -34.67 4.12 -18.74
N GLU A 220 -35.89 4.59 -18.52
CA GLU A 220 -36.24 5.61 -17.54
C GLU A 220 -35.89 5.17 -16.11
N ASP A 221 -36.13 3.90 -15.78
CA ASP A 221 -35.93 3.34 -14.43
C ASP A 221 -34.46 3.00 -14.13
N ARG A 222 -33.61 2.85 -15.17
CA ARG A 222 -32.17 2.57 -15.01
C ARG A 222 -31.39 3.75 -14.46
N SER A 223 -31.94 4.96 -14.56
CA SER A 223 -31.32 6.19 -14.06
C SER A 223 -31.44 6.34 -12.53
N THR A 224 -32.35 5.61 -11.89
CA THR A 224 -32.56 5.66 -10.44
C THR A 224 -31.50 4.83 -9.72
N PRO A 225 -30.73 5.42 -8.78
CA PRO A 225 -29.75 4.69 -7.99
C PRO A 225 -30.42 3.66 -7.07
N ARG A 226 -29.73 2.54 -6.81
CA ARG A 226 -30.15 1.48 -5.90
C ARG A 226 -29.44 1.60 -4.56
N ILE A 227 -30.10 1.26 -3.47
CA ILE A 227 -29.52 1.30 -2.13
C ILE A 227 -29.10 -0.10 -1.67
N TYR A 228 -27.86 -0.20 -1.21
CA TYR A 228 -27.29 -1.42 -0.62
C TYR A 228 -26.76 -1.14 0.78
N GLN A 229 -26.82 -2.15 1.64
CA GLN A 229 -26.38 -2.08 3.04
C GLN A 229 -25.18 -3.00 3.26
N LEU A 230 -24.20 -2.53 4.06
CA LEU A 230 -23.03 -3.31 4.43
C LEU A 230 -23.42 -4.53 5.28
N HIS A 231 -23.04 -5.71 4.83
CA HIS A 231 -23.31 -6.96 5.51
C HIS A 231 -22.05 -7.52 6.18
N LEU A 232 -22.07 -7.54 7.51
CA LEU A 232 -20.98 -7.97 8.37
C LEU A 232 -21.36 -9.20 9.21
N THR A 233 -20.38 -10.05 9.53
CA THR A 233 -20.57 -11.10 10.53
C THR A 233 -20.73 -10.50 11.92
N GLN A 234 -21.31 -11.27 12.85
CA GLN A 234 -21.53 -10.80 14.21
C GLN A 234 -20.21 -10.46 14.91
N GLU A 235 -19.19 -11.30 14.74
CA GLU A 235 -17.86 -11.10 15.32
C GLU A 235 -17.23 -9.80 14.80
N THR A 236 -17.38 -9.53 13.50
CA THR A 236 -16.85 -8.31 12.87
C THR A 236 -17.55 -7.06 13.39
N ARG A 237 -18.87 -7.10 13.58
CA ARG A 237 -19.63 -5.98 14.17
C ARG A 237 -19.17 -5.67 15.59
N GLU A 238 -18.99 -6.70 16.42
CA GLU A 238 -18.51 -6.55 17.79
C GLU A 238 -17.10 -5.96 17.83
N ALA A 239 -16.19 -6.44 16.98
CA ALA A 239 -14.84 -5.89 16.84
C ALA A 239 -14.86 -4.41 16.41
N ILE A 240 -15.74 -4.03 15.48
CA ILE A 240 -15.91 -2.63 15.06
C ILE A 240 -16.38 -1.74 16.21
N ILE A 241 -17.35 -2.21 17.01
CA ILE A 241 -17.85 -1.44 18.17
C ILE A 241 -16.71 -1.21 19.18
N GLN A 242 -15.92 -2.24 19.47
CA GLN A 242 -14.78 -2.14 20.37
C GLN A 242 -13.71 -1.18 19.84
N GLU A 243 -13.37 -1.27 18.55
CA GLU A 243 -12.35 -0.41 17.95
C GLU A 243 -12.81 1.06 17.90
N ARG A 244 -14.07 1.32 17.53
CA ARG A 244 -14.66 2.68 17.58
C ARG A 244 -14.59 3.27 18.98
N ALA A 245 -14.92 2.49 20.02
CA ALA A 245 -14.84 2.93 21.40
C ALA A 245 -13.39 3.24 21.83
N LYS A 246 -12.44 2.39 21.43
CA LYS A 246 -11.01 2.59 21.70
C LYS A 246 -10.47 3.85 21.01
N LEU A 247 -10.83 4.08 19.75
CA LEU A 247 -10.40 5.27 18.99
C LEU A 247 -11.00 6.56 19.55
N ALA A 248 -12.27 6.53 19.97
CA ALA A 248 -12.91 7.66 20.64
C ALA A 248 -12.18 8.02 21.95
N ALA A 249 -11.88 7.02 22.79
CA ALA A 249 -11.13 7.23 24.03
C ALA A 249 -9.68 7.71 23.77
N ALA A 250 -9.03 7.20 22.72
CA ALA A 250 -7.68 7.64 22.34
C ALA A 250 -7.65 9.09 21.86
N ALA A 251 -8.69 9.55 21.16
CA ALA A 251 -8.78 10.94 20.68
C ALA A 251 -8.79 11.95 21.82
N GLU A 252 -9.37 11.61 22.98
CA GLU A 252 -9.41 12.48 24.17
C GLU A 252 -8.04 12.66 24.86
N SER A 253 -7.10 11.72 24.63
CA SER A 253 -5.81 11.67 25.34
C SER A 253 -4.61 12.08 24.47
N LYS A 254 -4.81 12.43 23.20
CA LYS A 254 -3.70 12.81 22.32
C LYS A 254 -3.05 14.12 22.80
N PRO A 255 -1.70 14.17 22.91
CA PRO A 255 -1.00 15.40 23.22
C PRO A 255 -1.29 16.44 22.13
N ARG A 256 -1.34 17.72 22.55
CA ARG A 256 -1.50 18.83 21.60
C ARG A 256 -0.34 18.80 20.59
N GLN A 257 -0.69 18.94 19.32
CA GLN A 257 0.26 19.03 18.23
C GLN A 257 0.80 20.46 18.12
N GLY A 258 1.92 20.62 17.43
CA GLY A 258 2.57 21.91 17.27
C GLY A 258 3.84 21.85 16.44
N PHE A 259 4.34 23.02 16.08
CA PHE A 259 5.65 23.17 15.44
C PHE A 259 6.62 23.88 16.37
N ILE A 260 7.91 23.57 16.22
CA ILE A 260 8.97 24.32 16.89
C ILE A 260 9.51 25.34 15.88
N TYR A 261 9.43 26.62 16.25
CA TYR A 261 10.11 27.71 15.57
C TYR A 261 11.39 28.01 16.34
N THR A 262 12.51 28.18 15.63
CA THR A 262 13.79 28.54 16.22
C THR A 262 14.41 29.70 15.46
N THR A 263 14.99 30.64 16.18
CA THR A 263 15.90 31.65 15.61
C THR A 263 17.21 30.94 15.22
N MET A 264 17.46 30.77 13.92
CA MET A 264 18.69 30.12 13.45
C MET A 264 19.71 31.18 13.10
N SER A 265 20.93 31.10 13.65
CA SER A 265 21.99 31.97 13.14
C SER A 265 22.25 31.69 11.65
N ASP A 266 22.57 32.73 10.88
CA ASP A 266 22.91 32.61 9.45
C ASP A 266 24.05 31.60 9.21
N GLU A 267 24.94 31.42 10.18
CA GLU A 267 26.05 30.47 10.09
C GLU A 267 25.57 29.00 10.12
N ILE A 268 24.54 28.68 10.91
CA ILE A 268 23.91 27.34 10.88
C ILE A 268 23.10 27.19 9.59
N ARG A 269 22.35 28.23 9.19
CA ARG A 269 21.49 28.20 7.99
C ARG A 269 22.29 28.00 6.70
N THR A 270 23.50 28.56 6.64
CA THR A 270 24.43 28.39 5.52
C THR A 270 25.31 27.14 5.63
N GLY A 271 25.15 26.33 6.69
CA GLY A 271 25.95 25.13 6.93
C GLY A 271 27.42 25.42 7.28
N LYS A 272 27.77 26.68 7.60
CA LYS A 272 29.13 27.06 7.99
C LYS A 272 29.52 26.50 9.36
N VAL A 273 28.53 26.28 10.24
CA VAL A 273 28.71 25.60 11.53
C VAL A 273 27.63 24.52 11.70
N LYS A 274 28.03 23.34 12.19
CA LYS A 274 27.12 22.22 12.46
C LYS A 274 26.37 22.35 13.80
N GLU A 275 26.86 23.23 14.65
CA GLU A 275 26.34 23.50 15.99
C GLU A 275 26.42 25.00 16.25
N GLY A 276 25.36 25.58 16.81
CA GLY A 276 25.40 26.95 17.29
C GLY A 276 24.38 27.23 18.38
N SER A 277 24.59 28.34 19.08
CA SER A 277 23.68 28.80 20.11
C SER A 277 22.38 29.29 19.47
N VAL A 278 21.24 28.75 19.94
CA VAL A 278 19.91 29.26 19.57
C VAL A 278 19.48 30.28 20.60
N ILE A 279 18.86 31.36 20.13
CA ILE A 279 18.50 32.49 20.98
C ILE A 279 17.20 32.14 21.75
N GLU A 280 16.21 31.57 21.07
CA GLU A 280 14.93 31.09 21.64
C GLU A 280 14.27 30.05 20.72
N ALA A 281 13.68 29.01 21.32
CA ALA A 281 12.81 28.05 20.64
C ALA A 281 11.37 28.17 21.14
N THR A 282 10.44 28.35 20.21
CA THR A 282 9.01 28.51 20.48
C THR A 282 8.25 27.31 19.93
N PHE A 283 7.69 26.49 20.82
CA PHE A 283 6.70 25.48 20.48
C PHE A 283 5.34 26.13 20.35
N VAL A 284 4.87 26.21 19.11
CA VAL A 284 3.57 26.74 18.74
C VAL A 284 2.55 25.65 18.95
N GLU A 285 1.68 25.84 19.93
CA GLU A 285 0.69 24.85 20.32
C GLU A 285 -0.63 25.07 19.56
N PHE A 286 -1.08 24.03 18.86
CA PHE A 286 -2.32 24.07 18.08
C PHE A 286 -3.53 23.70 18.95
N PRO A 287 -4.74 24.14 18.55
CA PRO A 287 -5.95 23.57 19.11
C PRO A 287 -6.00 22.05 18.83
N PRO A 288 -6.74 21.27 19.64
CA PRO A 288 -6.88 19.84 19.43
C PRO A 288 -7.28 19.51 17.98
N ALA A 289 -6.57 18.58 17.36
CA ALA A 289 -6.91 18.10 16.03
C ALA A 289 -8.31 17.50 16.03
N PRO A 290 -9.09 17.66 14.94
CA PRO A 290 -10.37 17.00 14.84
C PRO A 290 -10.17 15.48 14.95
N PRO A 291 -11.07 14.76 15.65
CA PRO A 291 -10.93 13.33 15.81
C PRO A 291 -10.97 12.63 14.45
N PRO A 292 -10.24 11.51 14.29
CA PRO A 292 -10.33 10.71 13.08
C PRO A 292 -11.77 10.23 12.88
N PRO A 293 -12.21 9.97 11.63
CA PRO A 293 -13.53 9.43 11.38
C PRO A 293 -13.70 8.10 12.11
N LEU A 294 -14.89 7.87 12.68
CA LEU A 294 -15.24 6.60 13.33
C LEU A 294 -16.12 5.72 12.44
N SER A 295 -16.75 6.30 11.42
CA SER A 295 -17.60 5.61 10.47
C SER A 295 -17.63 6.33 9.13
N THR A 296 -18.12 5.65 8.11
CA THR A 296 -18.45 6.23 6.80
C THR A 296 -19.92 5.95 6.52
N PRO A 297 -20.80 6.95 6.65
CA PRO A 297 -22.25 6.72 6.53
C PRO A 297 -22.65 6.19 5.15
N GLU A 298 -22.08 6.76 4.09
CA GLU A 298 -22.42 6.39 2.73
C GLU A 298 -21.25 6.55 1.75
N ALA A 299 -21.33 5.81 0.66
CA ALA A 299 -20.48 5.93 -0.52
C ALA A 299 -21.32 5.72 -1.79
N HIS A 300 -20.82 6.20 -2.93
CA HIS A 300 -21.45 5.94 -4.23
C HIS A 300 -20.64 4.94 -5.06
N LEU A 301 -21.34 4.10 -5.81
CA LEU A 301 -20.74 3.16 -6.75
C LEU A 301 -21.29 3.44 -8.14
N TYR A 302 -20.43 3.55 -9.14
CA TYR A 302 -20.81 3.68 -10.54
C TYR A 302 -20.33 2.45 -11.29
N ILE A 303 -21.27 1.70 -11.84
CA ILE A 303 -21.01 0.47 -12.59
C ILE A 303 -21.45 0.65 -14.04
N ASN A 304 -20.59 0.25 -14.96
CA ASN A 304 -20.86 0.29 -16.40
C ASN A 304 -20.61 -1.08 -17.01
N SER A 305 -21.44 -1.47 -17.97
CA SER A 305 -21.33 -2.71 -18.72
C SER A 305 -20.02 -2.83 -19.50
N CYS A 306 -19.52 -1.73 -20.05
CA CYS A 306 -18.26 -1.65 -20.79
C CYS A 306 -17.01 -1.89 -19.92
N ASP A 307 -17.13 -1.72 -18.59
CA ASP A 307 -16.04 -1.89 -17.64
C ASP A 307 -15.96 -3.33 -17.08
N ARG A 308 -16.62 -4.30 -17.73
CA ARG A 308 -16.54 -5.71 -17.34
C ARG A 308 -15.11 -6.25 -17.43
N LEU A 309 -14.59 -6.76 -16.32
CA LEU A 309 -13.28 -7.39 -16.23
C LEU A 309 -13.32 -8.87 -16.59
N GLY A 310 -14.40 -9.56 -16.25
CA GLY A 310 -14.51 -10.99 -16.53
C GLY A 310 -15.82 -11.61 -16.08
N LYS A 311 -15.95 -12.91 -16.38
CA LYS A 311 -17.06 -13.77 -15.99
C LYS A 311 -16.50 -15.03 -15.34
N GLY A 312 -16.87 -15.27 -14.09
CA GLY A 312 -16.64 -16.54 -13.40
C GLY A 312 -17.81 -17.50 -13.59
N ASN A 313 -17.68 -18.69 -13.01
CA ASN A 313 -18.77 -19.69 -13.02
C ASN A 313 -19.99 -19.24 -12.22
N HIS A 314 -19.75 -18.43 -11.19
CA HIS A 314 -20.70 -18.05 -10.15
C HIS A 314 -20.89 -16.52 -10.07
N SER A 315 -20.21 -15.77 -10.93
CA SER A 315 -20.13 -14.32 -10.79
C SER A 315 -19.74 -13.58 -12.05
N TYR A 316 -20.05 -12.29 -12.05
CA TYR A 316 -19.50 -11.30 -12.97
C TYR A 316 -18.58 -10.36 -12.21
N VAL A 317 -17.52 -9.91 -12.86
CA VAL A 317 -16.57 -8.96 -12.27
C VAL A 317 -16.52 -7.72 -13.13
N TYR A 318 -16.72 -6.58 -12.50
CA TYR A 318 -16.66 -5.26 -13.12
C TYR A 318 -15.59 -4.42 -12.45
N ARG A 319 -14.96 -3.56 -13.25
CA ARG A 319 -14.25 -2.41 -12.73
C ARG A 319 -15.30 -1.34 -12.48
N VAL A 320 -15.28 -0.74 -11.30
CA VAL A 320 -16.28 0.26 -10.91
C VAL A 320 -15.59 1.51 -10.40
N ALA A 321 -16.24 2.65 -10.57
CA ALA A 321 -15.81 3.88 -9.92
C ALA A 321 -16.49 3.94 -8.55
N TRP A 322 -15.69 3.96 -7.50
CA TRP A 322 -16.14 4.02 -6.13
C TRP A 322 -15.83 5.40 -5.58
N GLU A 323 -16.87 6.12 -5.18
CA GLU A 323 -16.77 7.46 -4.64
C GLU A 323 -16.87 7.43 -3.13
N ILE A 324 -15.81 7.90 -2.48
CA ILE A 324 -15.66 7.87 -1.03
C ILE A 324 -15.19 9.24 -0.48
N PRO A 325 -15.41 9.52 0.81
CA PRO A 325 -14.94 10.76 1.43
C PRO A 325 -13.42 10.87 1.42
N ARG A 326 -12.89 12.07 1.12
CA ARG A 326 -11.45 12.36 1.17
C ARG A 326 -10.87 12.22 2.58
N THR A 327 -11.68 12.36 3.61
CA THR A 327 -11.29 12.17 5.02
C THR A 327 -10.79 10.75 5.34
N LEU A 328 -11.04 9.78 4.45
CA LEU A 328 -10.49 8.43 4.58
C LEU A 328 -9.02 8.31 4.21
N VAL A 329 -8.49 9.26 3.44
CA VAL A 329 -7.10 9.23 2.96
C VAL A 329 -6.32 10.50 3.30
N MET A 330 -7.01 11.60 3.60
CA MET A 330 -6.41 12.88 3.96
C MET A 330 -6.53 13.11 5.47
N GLU A 331 -5.38 13.17 6.14
CA GLU A 331 -5.33 13.61 7.53
C GLU A 331 -5.57 15.12 7.65
N PRO A 332 -6.21 15.58 8.73
CA PRO A 332 -6.30 17.01 9.05
C PRO A 332 -4.90 17.61 9.18
N TYR A 333 -4.71 18.81 8.64
CA TYR A 333 -3.46 19.57 8.77
C TYR A 333 -3.75 21.05 9.02
N THR A 334 -2.73 21.82 9.40
CA THR A 334 -2.83 23.28 9.55
C THR A 334 -2.13 23.95 8.37
N CYS A 335 -2.74 25.01 7.83
CA CYS A 335 -2.11 25.83 6.80
C CYS A 335 -0.92 26.60 7.41
N GLN A 336 0.27 26.45 6.81
CA GLN A 336 1.49 27.09 7.32
C GLN A 336 1.35 28.62 7.39
N VAL A 337 0.73 29.24 6.38
CA VAL A 337 0.54 30.70 6.36
C VAL A 337 -0.36 31.16 7.51
N CYS A 338 -1.45 30.44 7.79
CA CYS A 338 -2.32 30.74 8.94
C CYS A 338 -1.60 30.54 10.28
N VAL A 339 -0.75 29.51 10.39
CA VAL A 339 0.07 29.28 11.60
C VAL A 339 1.03 30.46 11.81
N GLU A 340 1.74 30.88 10.76
CA GLU A 340 2.70 31.98 10.82
C GLU A 340 2.01 33.31 11.17
N GLN A 341 0.86 33.61 10.57
CA GLN A 341 0.09 34.82 10.88
C GLN A 341 -0.40 34.83 12.33
N ALA A 342 -1.01 33.73 12.80
CA ALA A 342 -1.49 33.64 14.18
C ALA A 342 -0.34 33.69 15.21
N LEU A 343 0.82 33.11 14.88
CA LEU A 343 2.01 33.23 15.69
C LEU A 343 2.53 34.67 15.73
N PHE A 344 2.63 35.32 14.57
CA PHE A 344 3.08 36.70 14.46
C PHE A 344 2.22 37.63 15.32
N GLU A 345 0.88 37.52 15.23
CA GLU A 345 -0.04 38.30 16.06
C GLU A 345 0.21 38.09 17.55
N LYS A 346 0.39 36.82 18.00
CA LYS A 346 0.68 36.52 19.41
C LYS A 346 2.00 37.08 19.90
N LEU A 347 3.05 37.00 19.09
CA LEU A 347 4.35 37.56 19.44
C LEU A 347 4.32 39.09 19.42
N ARG A 348 3.57 39.69 18.50
CA ARG A 348 3.38 41.15 18.39
C ARG A 348 2.56 41.72 19.55
N GLU A 349 1.58 40.98 20.05
CA GLU A 349 0.84 41.32 21.27
C GLU A 349 1.75 41.36 22.51
N GLU A 350 2.72 40.44 22.59
CA GLU A 350 3.67 40.37 23.70
C GLU A 350 4.75 41.46 23.62
N GLU A 351 5.22 41.76 22.40
CA GLU A 351 6.25 42.75 22.13
C GLU A 351 5.78 43.82 21.12
N PRO A 352 4.90 44.74 21.53
CA PRO A 352 4.34 45.76 20.65
C PRO A 352 5.39 46.81 20.20
N ASP A 353 6.41 47.03 21.03
CA ASP A 353 7.45 48.04 20.80
C ASP A 353 8.63 47.54 19.95
N ALA A 354 8.64 46.26 19.55
CA ALA A 354 9.69 45.72 18.69
C ALA A 354 9.71 46.46 17.35
N ASN A 355 10.90 46.86 16.90
CA ASN A 355 11.10 47.44 15.58
C ASN A 355 11.16 46.32 14.54
N ILE A 356 10.04 46.11 13.84
CA ILE A 356 9.91 45.06 12.82
C ILE A 356 9.88 45.72 11.44
N ASP A 357 10.70 45.20 10.52
CA ASP A 357 10.71 45.63 9.14
C ASP A 357 9.54 44.97 8.37
N GLU A 358 8.44 45.71 8.24
CA GLU A 358 7.22 45.26 7.54
C GLU A 358 7.46 44.93 6.05
N SER A 359 8.59 45.34 5.47
CA SER A 359 8.95 44.98 4.09
C SER A 359 9.47 43.56 3.92
N GLN A 360 9.83 42.89 5.03
CA GLN A 360 10.36 41.53 4.99
C GLN A 360 9.26 40.47 4.93
N PRO A 361 9.56 39.27 4.41
CA PRO A 361 8.65 38.13 4.51
C PRO A 361 8.28 37.81 5.97
N LEU A 362 7.05 37.32 6.18
CA LEU A 362 6.48 37.08 7.51
C LEU A 362 7.37 36.21 8.41
N GLY A 363 8.01 35.18 7.86
CA GLY A 363 8.94 34.33 8.61
C GLY A 363 10.10 35.10 9.26
N TYR A 364 10.64 36.12 8.59
CA TYR A 364 11.69 36.98 9.16
C TYR A 364 11.14 37.93 10.23
N GLN A 365 9.94 38.47 10.01
CA GLN A 365 9.28 39.31 11.01
C GLN A 365 9.00 38.55 12.32
N ILE A 366 8.60 37.28 12.21
CA ILE A 366 8.46 36.37 13.36
C ILE A 366 9.81 36.17 14.06
N GLU A 367 10.88 35.95 13.29
CA GLU A 367 12.23 35.78 13.83
C GLU A 367 12.72 37.01 14.59
N ASP A 368 12.49 38.22 14.05
CA ASP A 368 12.82 39.49 14.71
C ASP A 368 12.05 39.67 16.02
N LEU A 369 10.76 39.35 16.05
CA LEU A 369 9.97 39.37 17.28
C LEU A 369 10.50 38.36 18.31
N MET A 370 10.82 37.14 17.88
CA MET A 370 11.44 36.14 18.76
C MET A 370 12.78 36.63 19.31
N MET A 371 13.63 37.25 18.50
CA MET A 371 14.89 37.82 18.97
C MET A 371 14.68 38.96 19.98
N ALA A 372 13.70 39.83 19.75
CA ALA A 372 13.36 40.93 20.65
C ALA A 372 12.87 40.42 22.02
N ILE A 373 12.02 39.38 22.02
CA ILE A 373 11.52 38.74 23.24
C ILE A 373 12.67 38.02 23.97
N ALA A 374 13.48 37.24 23.26
CA ALA A 374 14.62 36.53 23.83
C ALA A 374 15.63 37.46 24.49
N ALA A 375 15.84 38.67 23.93
CA ALA A 375 16.71 39.68 24.51
C ALA A 375 16.25 40.14 25.91
N LYS A 376 14.95 40.06 26.21
CA LYS A 376 14.39 40.39 27.54
C LYS A 376 14.45 39.23 28.52
N HIS A 377 14.23 38.00 28.05
CA HIS A 377 14.10 36.81 28.91
C HIS A 377 15.39 36.01 29.08
N GLY A 378 16.42 36.29 28.28
CA GLY A 378 17.71 35.61 28.34
C GLY A 378 17.75 34.35 27.46
N ARG A 379 18.93 34.07 26.90
CA ARG A 379 19.15 33.00 25.91
C ARG A 379 19.33 31.65 26.59
N GLN A 380 18.62 30.62 26.13
CA GLN A 380 18.85 29.24 26.59
C GLN A 380 18.59 28.25 25.47
N GLY A 381 19.64 27.61 24.96
CA GLY A 381 19.51 26.44 24.10
C GLY A 381 20.70 26.21 23.17
N LYS A 382 20.81 24.97 22.70
CA LYS A 382 21.79 24.51 21.73
C LYS A 382 21.04 23.77 20.62
N MET A 383 21.39 24.07 19.37
CA MET A 383 20.87 23.35 18.22
C MET A 383 22.01 22.83 17.38
N TRP A 384 21.81 21.65 16.82
CA TRP A 384 22.77 21.01 15.95
C TRP A 384 22.03 20.27 14.84
N ILE A 385 22.75 20.05 13.75
CA ILE A 385 22.27 19.22 12.64
C ILE A 385 22.88 17.84 12.82
N GLU A 386 22.03 16.85 13.02
CA GLU A 386 22.40 15.45 13.02
C GLU A 386 22.29 14.93 11.59
N GLU A 387 23.41 14.61 10.97
CA GLU A 387 23.47 14.01 9.63
C GLU A 387 23.62 12.50 9.76
N SER A 388 22.64 11.75 9.27
CA SER A 388 22.75 10.31 9.06
C SER A 388 23.09 10.06 7.59
N SER A 389 24.35 9.72 7.33
CA SER A 389 24.79 9.25 6.02
C SER A 389 24.57 7.75 5.92
N ARG A 390 23.71 7.30 5.00
CA ARG A 390 23.71 5.91 4.55
C ARG A 390 24.83 5.75 3.53
N ARG A 391 25.77 4.84 3.79
CA ARG A 391 26.83 4.52 2.83
C ARG A 391 26.20 3.92 1.59
N GLY A 392 26.59 4.40 0.41
CA GLY A 392 26.33 3.66 -0.81
C GLY A 392 27.18 2.39 -0.80
N GLU A 393 26.58 1.26 -1.15
CA GLU A 393 27.29 -0.02 -1.21
C GLU A 393 27.56 -0.38 -2.66
N GLU A 394 28.83 -0.65 -2.97
CA GLU A 394 29.25 -1.28 -4.22
C GLU A 394 29.39 -2.77 -3.96
N LEU A 395 28.45 -3.56 -4.47
CA LEU A 395 28.51 -5.01 -4.39
C LEU A 395 29.07 -5.57 -5.69
N GLU A 396 30.29 -6.12 -5.63
CA GLU A 396 30.84 -6.96 -6.69
C GLU A 396 30.26 -8.37 -6.60
N ILE A 397 29.41 -8.73 -7.56
CA ILE A 397 28.92 -10.10 -7.71
C ILE A 397 29.82 -10.82 -8.71
N ILE A 398 30.55 -11.83 -8.25
CA ILE A 398 31.31 -12.76 -9.08
C ILE A 398 30.45 -14.02 -9.30
N ASP A 399 30.00 -14.23 -10.54
CA ASP A 399 29.33 -15.47 -10.95
C ASP A 399 30.37 -16.54 -11.28
N ASP A 400 30.57 -17.51 -10.39
CA ASP A 400 31.55 -18.59 -10.52
C ASP A 400 31.29 -19.51 -11.74
N ILE A 401 30.09 -19.47 -12.33
CA ILE A 401 29.70 -20.32 -13.46
C ILE A 401 29.94 -19.59 -14.80
N ARG A 402 29.85 -18.25 -14.82
CA ARG A 402 29.92 -17.45 -16.06
C ARG A 402 31.07 -16.44 -16.11
N GLY A 403 31.84 -16.29 -15.04
CA GLY A 403 32.95 -15.33 -14.95
C GLY A 403 32.52 -13.88 -15.18
N THR A 404 31.24 -13.56 -15.02
CA THR A 404 30.69 -12.23 -15.31
C THR A 404 30.60 -11.42 -14.03
N GLN A 405 31.24 -10.26 -14.00
CA GLN A 405 31.24 -9.34 -12.88
C GLN A 405 30.09 -8.34 -13.04
N ARG A 406 29.24 -8.17 -12.02
CA ARG A 406 28.24 -7.10 -11.96
C ARG A 406 28.42 -6.29 -10.68
N VAL A 407 28.55 -4.98 -10.83
CA VAL A 407 28.58 -4.01 -9.72
C VAL A 407 27.17 -3.46 -9.56
N VAL A 408 26.55 -3.70 -8.40
CA VAL A 408 25.32 -3.00 -8.01
C VAL A 408 25.72 -1.89 -7.06
N VAL A 409 25.45 -0.65 -7.47
CA VAL A 409 25.68 0.55 -6.66
C VAL A 409 24.34 0.97 -6.06
N THR A 410 24.18 0.89 -4.74
CA THR A 410 23.13 1.64 -4.06
C THR A 410 23.61 3.07 -3.84
N GLU A 411 22.85 4.07 -4.29
CA GLU A 411 23.19 5.47 -4.00
C GLU A 411 23.02 5.73 -2.50
N GLY A 412 24.08 6.21 -1.86
CA GLY A 412 24.02 6.65 -0.47
C GLY A 412 23.11 7.88 -0.35
N GLY A 413 22.21 7.86 0.64
CA GLY A 413 21.40 9.03 1.02
C GLY A 413 22.00 9.71 2.24
N CYS A 414 21.92 11.04 2.30
CA CYS A 414 22.19 11.80 3.53
C CYS A 414 20.87 12.38 4.02
N GLU A 415 20.40 11.93 5.17
CA GLU A 415 19.30 12.58 5.89
C GLU A 415 19.90 13.51 6.93
N SER A 416 19.36 14.72 7.04
CA SER A 416 19.76 15.68 8.06
C SER A 416 18.56 16.01 8.93
N ARG A 417 18.68 15.84 10.24
CA ARG A 417 17.68 16.23 11.23
C ARG A 417 18.20 17.38 12.07
N THR A 418 17.40 18.44 12.19
CA THR A 418 17.69 19.52 13.13
C THR A 418 17.22 19.12 14.53
N CYS A 419 18.13 19.16 15.49
CA CYS A 419 17.90 18.78 16.88
C CYS A 419 18.10 20.00 17.80
N TYR A 420 17.26 20.13 18.84
CA TYR A 420 17.32 21.22 19.81
C TYR A 420 17.33 20.68 21.24
N GLU A 421 18.24 21.20 22.06
CA GLU A 421 18.33 20.98 23.50
C GLU A 421 18.28 22.32 24.23
N GLY A 422 17.25 22.53 25.03
CA GLY A 422 17.06 23.76 25.77
C GLY A 422 15.63 23.91 26.25
N THR A 423 15.35 25.04 26.91
CA THR A 423 13.99 25.38 27.32
C THR A 423 13.19 25.79 26.09
N THR A 424 11.99 25.24 25.94
CA THR A 424 11.09 25.60 24.85
C THR A 424 9.91 26.39 25.40
N ARG A 425 9.69 27.60 24.89
CA ARG A 425 8.52 28.42 25.21
C ARG A 425 7.30 27.85 24.51
N ARG A 426 6.15 27.81 25.17
CA ARG A 426 4.89 27.36 24.55
C ARG A 426 4.00 28.54 24.25
N VAL A 427 3.60 28.70 22.99
CA VAL A 427 2.69 29.76 22.55
C VAL A 427 1.45 29.11 21.93
N PRO A 428 0.30 29.13 22.62
CA PRO A 428 -0.94 28.65 22.03
C PRO A 428 -1.43 29.64 20.97
N ILE A 429 -1.74 29.13 19.78
CA ILE A 429 -2.32 29.93 18.70
C ILE A 429 -3.72 29.43 18.36
N ASP A 430 -4.56 30.33 17.87
CA ASP A 430 -5.88 29.98 17.34
C ASP A 430 -5.77 29.79 15.81
N VAL A 431 -5.53 28.54 15.40
CA VAL A 431 -5.44 28.17 13.99
C VAL A 431 -6.49 27.13 13.64
N LYS A 432 -7.16 27.34 12.51
CA LYS A 432 -8.17 26.42 12.02
C LYS A 432 -7.51 25.21 11.36
N TRP A 433 -8.00 24.01 11.68
CA TRP A 433 -7.64 22.79 10.98
C TRP A 433 -8.26 22.76 9.59
N THR A 434 -7.44 22.48 8.59
CA THR A 434 -7.85 22.19 7.23
C THR A 434 -8.34 20.75 7.15
N THR A 435 -9.55 20.58 6.64
CA THR A 435 -10.15 19.27 6.33
C THR A 435 -10.82 19.34 4.95
N PRO A 436 -11.09 18.22 4.28
CA PRO A 436 -11.84 18.23 3.02
C PRO A 436 -13.16 19.03 3.15
N GLY A 437 -13.34 20.02 2.27
CA GLY A 437 -14.49 20.95 2.28
C GLY A 437 -14.36 22.13 3.26
N ASN A 438 -13.25 22.23 3.97
CA ASN A 438 -13.00 23.26 4.97
C ASN A 438 -11.56 23.76 4.87
N PHE A 439 -11.31 24.57 3.84
CA PHE A 439 -10.00 25.15 3.54
C PHE A 439 -9.95 26.61 3.99
N CYS A 440 -8.74 27.11 4.26
CA CYS A 440 -8.51 28.53 4.49
C CYS A 440 -8.39 29.29 3.15
N GLU A 441 -8.41 30.61 3.20
CA GLU A 441 -8.29 31.47 2.01
C GLU A 441 -6.93 31.32 1.29
N HIS A 442 -5.87 30.94 2.00
CA HIS A 442 -4.56 30.67 1.41
C HIS A 442 -4.55 29.40 0.53
N GLU A 443 -5.60 28.60 0.59
CA GLU A 443 -5.77 27.37 -0.18
C GLU A 443 -6.98 27.47 -1.12
N GLU A 444 -7.17 28.63 -1.74
CA GLU A 444 -8.32 28.91 -2.63
C GLU A 444 -8.47 27.86 -3.73
N MET A 445 -7.36 27.35 -4.30
CA MET A 445 -7.41 26.28 -5.30
C MET A 445 -8.04 25.00 -4.74
N HIS A 446 -7.80 24.69 -3.46
CA HIS A 446 -8.41 23.53 -2.79
C HIS A 446 -9.85 23.77 -2.36
N SER A 447 -10.27 25.02 -2.17
CA SER A 447 -11.65 25.35 -1.78
C SER A 447 -12.70 24.90 -2.81
N GLN A 448 -12.28 24.71 -4.07
CA GLN A 448 -13.11 24.24 -5.17
C GLN A 448 -13.14 22.70 -5.30
N VAL A 449 -12.29 22.01 -4.55
CA VAL A 449 -12.14 20.56 -4.64
C VAL A 449 -13.28 19.86 -3.90
N PRO A 450 -13.93 18.85 -4.51
CA PRO A 450 -15.00 18.08 -3.86
C PRO A 450 -14.55 17.42 -2.55
N THR A 451 -15.48 17.27 -1.59
CA THR A 451 -15.24 16.56 -0.32
C THR A 451 -15.08 15.05 -0.49
N THR A 452 -15.51 14.52 -1.63
CA THR A 452 -15.39 13.13 -2.07
C THR A 452 -14.38 13.01 -3.21
N PHE A 453 -14.00 11.78 -3.53
CA PHE A 453 -13.19 11.48 -4.71
C PHE A 453 -13.54 10.10 -5.24
N LYS A 454 -13.29 9.89 -6.54
CA LYS A 454 -13.57 8.63 -7.23
C LYS A 454 -12.29 7.84 -7.45
N VAL A 455 -12.36 6.55 -7.17
CA VAL A 455 -11.28 5.58 -7.39
C VAL A 455 -11.79 4.33 -8.10
N SER A 456 -10.88 3.59 -8.72
CA SER A 456 -11.18 2.33 -9.38
C SER A 456 -10.97 1.16 -8.43
N VAL A 457 -12.00 0.32 -8.28
CA VAL A 457 -11.98 -0.96 -7.55
C VAL A 457 -12.65 -2.06 -8.37
N GLY A 458 -12.52 -3.31 -7.93
CA GLY A 458 -13.26 -4.44 -8.50
C GLY A 458 -14.58 -4.69 -7.76
N ALA A 459 -15.67 -4.86 -8.49
CA ALA A 459 -16.96 -5.31 -7.97
C ALA A 459 -17.27 -6.71 -8.52
N LYS A 460 -17.50 -7.66 -7.63
CA LYS A 460 -17.96 -9.01 -7.96
C LYS A 460 -19.46 -9.12 -7.64
N LEU A 461 -20.23 -9.54 -8.64
CA LEU A 461 -21.67 -9.76 -8.60
C LEU A 461 -21.94 -11.26 -8.69
N SER A 462 -22.89 -11.80 -7.93
CA SER A 462 -23.29 -13.21 -7.95
C SER A 462 -24.43 -13.50 -8.94
N LEU A 463 -24.55 -14.77 -9.31
CA LEU A 463 -25.74 -15.30 -9.97
C LEU A 463 -26.88 -15.53 -8.96
N LYS A 464 -28.13 -15.53 -9.44
CA LYS A 464 -29.30 -15.87 -8.63
C LYS A 464 -29.13 -17.26 -8.00
N ASP A 465 -29.55 -17.38 -6.73
CA ASP A 465 -29.49 -18.60 -5.92
C ASP A 465 -28.07 -19.14 -5.65
N ASP A 466 -27.04 -18.30 -5.80
CA ASP A 466 -25.64 -18.66 -5.57
C ASP A 466 -25.07 -18.07 -4.27
N GLY A 467 -24.91 -18.90 -3.25
CA GLY A 467 -24.30 -18.50 -1.97
C GLY A 467 -22.77 -18.37 -1.99
N HIS A 468 -22.10 -18.52 -3.13
CA HIS A 468 -20.63 -18.48 -3.21
C HIS A 468 -20.04 -17.13 -2.84
N LEU A 469 -20.69 -16.04 -3.25
CA LEU A 469 -20.19 -14.69 -2.96
C LEU A 469 -20.31 -14.32 -1.47
N GLU A 470 -21.41 -14.73 -0.83
CA GLU A 470 -21.60 -14.53 0.61
C GLU A 470 -20.55 -15.29 1.43
N ARG A 471 -20.24 -16.54 1.04
CA ARG A 471 -19.17 -17.32 1.68
C ARG A 471 -17.80 -16.67 1.50
N GLU A 472 -17.51 -16.18 0.31
CA GLU A 472 -16.26 -15.46 0.03
C GLU A 472 -16.14 -14.21 0.90
N ALA A 473 -17.21 -13.42 1.01
CA ALA A 473 -17.25 -12.24 1.87
C ALA A 473 -17.04 -12.55 3.36
N LYS A 474 -17.59 -13.68 3.85
CA LYS A 474 -17.35 -14.15 5.23
C LYS A 474 -15.89 -14.50 5.45
N ASN A 475 -15.25 -15.16 4.47
CA ASN A 475 -13.84 -15.51 4.56
C ASN A 475 -12.94 -14.26 4.61
N TYR A 476 -13.20 -13.23 3.79
CA TYR A 476 -12.46 -11.97 3.85
C TYR A 476 -12.54 -11.29 5.23
N GLN A 477 -13.68 -11.37 5.91
CA GLN A 477 -13.86 -10.81 7.26
C GLN A 477 -13.12 -11.60 8.34
N GLN A 478 -12.77 -12.87 8.08
CA GLN A 478 -12.08 -13.75 9.02
C GLN A 478 -10.59 -13.88 8.75
N PHE A 479 -10.09 -13.43 7.60
CA PHE A 479 -8.68 -13.51 7.28
C PHE A 479 -7.84 -12.69 8.26
N PRO A 480 -6.65 -13.20 8.63
CA PRO A 480 -5.73 -12.44 9.46
C PRO A 480 -5.25 -11.20 8.70
N GLU A 481 -4.99 -10.13 9.45
CA GLU A 481 -4.57 -8.83 8.92
C GLU A 481 -3.40 -8.92 7.94
N HIS A 482 -2.41 -9.76 8.25
CA HIS A 482 -1.21 -9.90 7.44
C HIS A 482 -1.44 -10.53 6.06
N PHE A 483 -2.61 -11.14 5.78
CA PHE A 483 -2.95 -11.56 4.42
C PHE A 483 -3.09 -10.38 3.46
N PHE A 484 -3.44 -9.22 3.99
CA PHE A 484 -3.63 -7.97 3.24
C PHE A 484 -2.39 -7.09 3.22
N GLN A 485 -1.37 -7.40 4.02
CA GLN A 485 -0.20 -6.54 4.22
C GLN A 485 0.95 -6.91 3.30
N HIS A 486 1.72 -5.90 2.93
CA HIS A 486 2.99 -6.07 2.23
C HIS A 486 4.12 -5.84 3.20
N TRP A 487 5.11 -6.73 3.22
CA TRP A 487 6.28 -6.59 4.07
C TRP A 487 7.55 -6.56 3.22
N SER A 488 8.54 -5.81 3.70
CA SER A 488 9.89 -5.82 3.14
C SER A 488 10.51 -7.22 3.27
N GLY A 489 11.48 -7.50 2.41
CA GLY A 489 12.21 -8.77 2.40
C GLY A 489 11.46 -9.97 1.83
N TYR A 490 11.93 -11.15 2.22
CA TYR A 490 11.56 -12.43 1.64
C TYR A 490 11.23 -13.44 2.73
N ASN A 491 10.53 -14.50 2.33
CA ASN A 491 10.23 -15.67 3.14
C ASN A 491 10.68 -16.94 2.43
N VAL A 492 11.02 -17.98 3.20
CA VAL A 492 11.11 -19.36 2.69
C VAL A 492 9.98 -20.18 3.30
N ILE A 493 9.03 -20.62 2.45
CA ILE A 493 7.83 -21.35 2.88
C ILE A 493 7.85 -22.76 2.29
N ALA A 494 7.86 -23.77 3.16
CA ALA A 494 7.75 -25.15 2.74
C ALA A 494 6.45 -25.40 1.95
N PRO A 495 6.46 -26.24 0.91
CA PRO A 495 7.57 -27.10 0.46
C PRO A 495 8.62 -26.43 -0.43
N LEU A 496 8.51 -25.13 -0.68
CA LEU A 496 9.53 -24.37 -1.43
C LEU A 496 10.80 -24.22 -0.60
N HIS A 497 11.93 -24.16 -1.30
CA HIS A 497 13.27 -23.97 -0.71
C HIS A 497 13.91 -22.65 -1.12
N ASP A 498 13.30 -21.94 -2.06
CA ASP A 498 13.81 -20.67 -2.57
C ASP A 498 13.03 -19.50 -1.95
N PRO A 499 13.67 -18.36 -1.67
CA PRO A 499 13.01 -17.21 -1.09
C PRO A 499 11.97 -16.59 -2.03
N THR A 500 10.81 -16.24 -1.50
CA THR A 500 9.74 -15.51 -2.20
C THR A 500 9.41 -14.20 -1.48
N PRO A 501 9.04 -13.13 -2.19
CA PRO A 501 8.70 -11.85 -1.56
C PRO A 501 7.61 -11.95 -0.50
N ALA A 502 7.77 -11.24 0.63
CA ALA A 502 6.85 -11.23 1.76
C ALA A 502 5.61 -10.33 1.54
N LEU A 503 4.93 -10.47 0.41
CA LEU A 503 3.85 -9.56 -0.03
C LEU A 503 2.44 -10.10 0.27
N ALA A 504 1.42 -9.24 0.27
CA ALA A 504 0.04 -9.63 0.54
C ALA A 504 -0.41 -10.84 -0.30
N VAL A 505 -1.16 -11.73 0.37
CA VAL A 505 -1.70 -12.97 -0.20
C VAL A 505 -3.00 -12.70 -0.94
N VAL A 506 -3.86 -11.85 -0.37
CA VAL A 506 -5.24 -11.61 -0.83
C VAL A 506 -5.45 -10.12 -1.20
N PRO A 507 -6.44 -9.79 -2.05
CA PRO A 507 -6.84 -8.41 -2.35
C PRO A 507 -7.29 -7.66 -1.09
N GLN A 508 -7.16 -6.33 -1.08
CA GLN A 508 -7.86 -5.52 -0.08
C GLN A 508 -9.39 -5.74 -0.16
N PHE A 509 -10.04 -5.76 1.00
CA PHE A 509 -11.48 -5.93 1.15
C PHE A 509 -12.17 -4.59 1.44
N TYR A 510 -13.16 -4.22 0.61
CA TYR A 510 -13.88 -2.94 0.71
C TYR A 510 -15.37 -3.09 1.05
N GLY A 511 -15.76 -4.30 1.47
CA GLY A 511 -17.10 -4.59 1.95
C GLY A 511 -17.90 -5.53 1.06
N TYR A 512 -18.92 -6.13 1.67
CA TYR A 512 -19.92 -6.95 1.02
C TYR A 512 -21.28 -6.32 1.29
N TYR A 513 -22.00 -5.99 0.23
CA TYR A 513 -23.20 -5.18 0.28
C TYR A 513 -24.38 -5.96 -0.30
N VAL A 514 -25.50 -5.92 0.42
CA VAL A 514 -26.76 -6.58 0.01
C VAL A 514 -27.82 -5.53 -0.30
N PRO A 515 -28.71 -5.75 -1.28
CA PRO A 515 -29.79 -4.81 -1.56
C PRO A 515 -30.64 -4.55 -0.31
N GLU A 516 -31.07 -3.30 -0.11
CA GLU A 516 -31.99 -2.97 0.98
C GLU A 516 -33.34 -3.70 0.83
N GLU A 517 -34.04 -3.97 1.93
CA GLU A 517 -35.28 -4.76 1.89
C GLU A 517 -36.33 -4.21 0.93
N ASP A 518 -36.46 -2.89 0.81
CA ASP A 518 -37.44 -2.26 -0.07
C ASP A 518 -37.06 -2.44 -1.55
N GLU A 519 -35.77 -2.35 -1.86
CA GLU A 519 -35.23 -2.70 -3.18
C GLU A 519 -35.48 -4.18 -3.49
N ALA A 520 -35.29 -5.05 -2.50
CA ALA A 520 -35.56 -6.49 -2.57
C ALA A 520 -37.05 -6.86 -2.48
N LYS A 521 -37.97 -5.91 -2.24
CA LYS A 521 -39.43 -6.12 -2.21
C LYS A 521 -40.12 -5.59 -3.45
N THR A 522 -39.58 -4.57 -4.14
CA THR A 522 -40.09 -4.15 -5.46
C THR A 522 -40.09 -5.27 -6.50
N CYS A 523 -39.36 -6.36 -6.24
CA CYS A 523 -39.40 -7.58 -7.04
C CYS A 523 -40.44 -8.64 -6.54
N ASN A 524 -41.06 -8.55 -5.37
CA ASN A 524 -41.80 -9.70 -4.80
C ASN A 524 -43.25 -9.92 -5.29
N ASP A 525 -43.72 -9.22 -6.34
CA ASP A 525 -44.99 -9.54 -6.98
C ASP A 525 -44.78 -10.69 -8.01
N ASN A 526 -44.78 -11.92 -7.51
CA ASN A 526 -44.81 -13.22 -8.22
C ASN A 526 -43.71 -13.58 -9.23
N ASP A 527 -42.80 -12.68 -9.62
CA ASP A 527 -41.69 -12.96 -10.56
C ASP A 527 -40.44 -12.07 -10.27
N GLY A 528 -39.97 -12.08 -9.03
CA GLY A 528 -38.96 -11.10 -8.61
C GLY A 528 -37.65 -11.11 -9.37
N GLU A 529 -37.40 -9.96 -10.03
CA GLU A 529 -36.13 -9.56 -10.61
C GLU A 529 -35.07 -9.57 -9.52
N TYR A 530 -34.15 -10.53 -9.64
CA TYR A 530 -33.06 -10.71 -8.71
C TYR A 530 -32.04 -9.58 -8.83
N LEU A 531 -31.71 -8.95 -7.71
CA LEU A 531 -30.60 -8.02 -7.58
C LEU A 531 -29.40 -8.71 -6.93
N SER A 532 -28.28 -8.71 -7.64
CA SER A 532 -27.05 -9.31 -7.13
C SER A 532 -26.49 -8.51 -5.93
N PRO A 533 -26.11 -9.16 -4.81
CA PRO A 533 -25.20 -8.55 -3.85
C PRO A 533 -23.86 -8.19 -4.51
N ILE A 534 -23.11 -7.29 -3.86
CA ILE A 534 -21.88 -6.71 -4.39
C ILE A 534 -20.74 -6.96 -3.40
N LEU A 535 -19.67 -7.59 -3.85
CA LEU A 535 -18.41 -7.70 -3.12
C LEU A 535 -17.39 -6.75 -3.73
N LEU A 536 -16.93 -5.76 -2.97
CA LEU A 536 -15.92 -4.79 -3.41
C LEU A 536 -14.52 -5.21 -2.94
N LEU A 537 -13.58 -5.27 -3.88
CA LEU A 537 -12.20 -5.71 -3.67
C LEU A 537 -11.19 -4.83 -4.42
N GLU A 538 -9.92 -4.90 -4.04
CA GLU A 538 -8.81 -4.35 -4.84
C GLU A 538 -8.83 -4.90 -6.27
N ASP A 539 -8.69 -4.01 -7.27
CA ASP A 539 -8.46 -4.42 -8.65
C ASP A 539 -7.00 -4.85 -8.88
N CYS A 540 -6.78 -6.15 -8.71
CA CYS A 540 -5.46 -6.79 -8.74
C CYS A 540 -4.94 -7.14 -10.15
N GLY A 541 -5.57 -6.60 -11.21
CA GLY A 541 -5.11 -6.79 -12.58
C GLY A 541 -5.75 -7.99 -13.28
N VAL A 542 -4.92 -8.80 -13.96
CA VAL A 542 -5.40 -9.85 -14.88
C VAL A 542 -4.98 -11.24 -14.39
N PRO A 543 -5.72 -12.29 -14.74
CA PRO A 543 -5.30 -13.67 -14.49
C PRO A 543 -3.89 -13.99 -15.00
N VAL A 544 -3.14 -14.79 -14.26
CA VAL A 544 -1.83 -15.26 -14.72
C VAL A 544 -1.96 -16.27 -15.86
N ASP A 545 -1.05 -16.15 -16.82
CA ASP A 545 -0.75 -17.21 -17.78
C ASP A 545 0.52 -17.93 -17.34
N VAL A 546 0.37 -19.18 -16.87
CA VAL A 546 1.45 -20.00 -16.31
C VAL A 546 2.62 -20.16 -17.29
N ASP A 547 2.34 -20.20 -18.60
CA ASP A 547 3.36 -20.39 -19.63
C ASP A 547 4.18 -19.11 -19.89
N GLN A 548 3.71 -17.96 -19.40
CA GLN A 548 4.43 -16.68 -19.43
C GLN A 548 5.15 -16.33 -18.12
N LEU A 549 5.01 -17.17 -17.10
CA LEU A 549 5.70 -17.00 -15.82
C LEU A 549 7.10 -17.62 -15.86
N GLY A 550 8.09 -16.87 -15.37
CA GLY A 550 9.41 -17.42 -15.06
C GLY A 550 9.38 -18.29 -13.81
N LEU A 551 10.49 -18.97 -13.51
CA LEU A 551 10.57 -19.89 -12.35
C LEU A 551 10.27 -19.18 -11.02
N ASP A 552 10.89 -18.02 -10.84
CA ASP A 552 10.70 -17.14 -9.69
C ASP A 552 9.22 -16.73 -9.50
N ASP A 553 8.55 -16.32 -10.58
CA ASP A 553 7.13 -15.94 -10.56
C ASP A 553 6.24 -17.13 -10.17
N ARG A 554 6.54 -18.33 -10.71
CA ARG A 554 5.81 -19.57 -10.38
C ARG A 554 5.95 -19.91 -8.90
N HIS A 555 7.15 -19.77 -8.33
CA HIS A 555 7.39 -19.95 -6.90
C HIS A 555 6.63 -18.92 -6.07
N GLU A 556 6.62 -17.65 -6.48
CA GLU A 556 5.88 -16.60 -5.79
C GLU A 556 4.36 -16.88 -5.79
N CYS A 557 3.79 -17.24 -6.94
CA CYS A 557 2.39 -17.63 -7.04
C CYS A 557 2.04 -18.83 -6.14
N ALA A 558 2.88 -19.87 -6.13
CA ALA A 558 2.68 -21.03 -5.27
C ALA A 558 2.80 -20.65 -3.78
N SER A 559 3.71 -19.75 -3.44
CA SER A 559 3.93 -19.30 -2.06
C SER A 559 2.73 -18.55 -1.47
N LEU A 560 1.84 -17.96 -2.28
CA LEU A 560 0.59 -17.37 -1.80
C LEU A 560 -0.27 -18.43 -1.10
N LEU A 561 -0.43 -19.58 -1.73
CA LEU A 561 -1.21 -20.69 -1.22
C LEU A 561 -0.57 -21.33 0.00
N PHE A 562 0.75 -21.54 -0.02
CA PHE A 562 1.44 -22.17 1.10
C PHE A 562 1.45 -21.29 2.35
N ARG A 563 1.50 -19.96 2.19
CA ARG A 563 1.31 -19.03 3.31
C ARG A 563 -0.09 -19.08 3.87
N MET A 564 -1.10 -19.19 3.02
CA MET A 564 -2.48 -19.42 3.46
C MET A 564 -2.60 -20.73 4.27
N HIS A 565 -1.92 -21.80 3.83
CA HIS A 565 -1.87 -23.08 4.55
C HIS A 565 -1.15 -22.98 5.91
N CYS A 566 -0.12 -22.14 6.04
CA CYS A 566 0.55 -21.92 7.32
C CYS A 566 -0.38 -21.33 8.39
N GLU A 567 -1.40 -20.58 7.99
CA GLU A 567 -2.44 -20.03 8.88
C GLU A 567 -3.65 -20.96 9.07
N GLY A 568 -3.57 -22.21 8.62
CA GLY A 568 -4.65 -23.18 8.80
C GLY A 568 -5.80 -23.06 7.79
N TRP A 569 -5.61 -22.34 6.69
CA TRP A 569 -6.62 -22.18 5.65
C TRP A 569 -6.36 -23.09 4.46
N LEU A 570 -7.42 -23.57 3.81
CA LEU A 570 -7.37 -24.21 2.48
C LEU A 570 -8.14 -23.36 1.47
N HIS A 571 -7.65 -23.32 0.22
CA HIS A 571 -8.30 -22.54 -0.82
C HIS A 571 -9.49 -23.31 -1.46
N ASN A 572 -9.32 -24.61 -1.73
CA ASN A 572 -10.29 -25.56 -2.31
C ASN A 572 -10.78 -25.20 -3.72
N SER A 573 -10.14 -24.26 -4.41
CA SER A 573 -10.51 -23.81 -5.76
C SER A 573 -9.27 -23.34 -6.54
N LEU A 574 -8.18 -24.09 -6.47
CA LEU A 574 -6.92 -23.69 -7.09
C LEU A 574 -6.96 -23.81 -8.62
N TYR A 575 -6.88 -22.67 -9.30
CA TYR A 575 -6.79 -22.57 -10.75
C TYR A 575 -5.96 -21.35 -11.14
N PRO A 576 -5.29 -21.32 -12.31
CA PRO A 576 -4.51 -20.16 -12.74
C PRO A 576 -5.35 -18.88 -12.82
N ARG A 577 -6.63 -19.00 -13.21
CA ARG A 577 -7.56 -17.87 -13.27
C ARG A 577 -7.83 -17.19 -11.91
N ASN A 578 -7.58 -17.91 -10.82
CA ASN A 578 -7.78 -17.45 -9.46
C ASN A 578 -6.50 -16.82 -8.87
N ILE A 579 -5.47 -16.62 -9.69
CA ILE A 579 -4.27 -15.87 -9.30
C ILE A 579 -4.13 -14.70 -10.27
N LEU A 580 -4.23 -13.49 -9.74
CA LEU A 580 -4.13 -12.26 -10.50
C LEU A 580 -2.72 -11.70 -10.44
N VAL A 581 -2.28 -11.05 -11.51
CA VAL A 581 -1.03 -10.30 -11.60
C VAL A 581 -1.30 -8.83 -11.86
N GLN A 582 -0.69 -8.00 -11.04
CA GLN A 582 -0.56 -6.56 -11.22
C GLN A 582 0.90 -6.22 -11.53
N HIS A 583 1.09 -5.24 -12.40
CA HIS A 583 2.41 -4.74 -12.76
C HIS A 583 2.78 -3.47 -11.97
N GLY A 584 4.07 -3.34 -11.67
CA GLY A 584 4.67 -2.25 -10.90
C GLY A 584 4.66 -2.49 -9.39
N ASP A 585 5.53 -1.76 -8.71
CA ASP A 585 5.48 -1.67 -7.25
C ASP A 585 4.32 -0.79 -6.80
N MET A 586 3.72 -1.14 -5.67
CA MET A 586 2.51 -0.45 -5.21
C MET A 586 2.84 0.90 -4.59
N GLY A 587 4.03 1.04 -4.00
CA GLY A 587 4.57 2.31 -3.51
C GLY A 587 4.97 3.26 -4.64
N ASP A 588 5.24 2.74 -5.84
CA ASP A 588 5.55 3.57 -7.00
C ASP A 588 4.31 4.35 -7.46
N TRP A 589 4.56 5.60 -7.84
CA TRP A 589 3.62 6.42 -8.59
C TRP A 589 3.08 5.64 -9.80
N PRO A 590 1.77 5.72 -10.11
CA PRO A 590 1.17 4.94 -11.19
C PRO A 590 1.88 5.05 -12.54
N ILE A 591 2.42 6.23 -12.88
CA ILE A 591 3.16 6.47 -14.12
C ILE A 591 4.58 5.87 -14.13
N CYS A 592 5.15 5.60 -12.95
CA CYS A 592 6.50 5.06 -12.78
C CYS A 592 6.52 3.52 -12.69
N ARG A 593 5.35 2.88 -12.65
CA ARG A 593 5.21 1.44 -12.47
C ARG A 593 5.82 0.66 -13.64
N LYS A 594 6.83 -0.15 -13.32
CA LYS A 594 7.55 -0.97 -14.30
C LYS A 594 6.79 -2.26 -14.60
N GLN A 595 6.62 -2.59 -15.89
CA GLN A 595 5.97 -3.83 -16.33
C GLN A 595 6.72 -5.10 -15.86
N ALA A 596 8.04 -5.00 -15.68
CA ALA A 596 8.88 -6.11 -15.21
C ALA A 596 8.60 -6.50 -13.75
N ASN A 597 8.09 -5.57 -12.93
CA ASN A 597 7.78 -5.85 -11.52
C ASN A 597 6.37 -6.44 -11.49
N ARG A 598 6.23 -7.68 -11.04
CA ARG A 598 4.96 -8.40 -10.96
C ARG A 598 4.57 -8.58 -9.49
N ARG A 599 3.28 -8.42 -9.21
CA ARG A 599 2.69 -8.54 -7.88
C ARG A 599 1.48 -9.45 -7.99
N PHE A 600 1.45 -10.52 -7.22
CA PHE A 600 0.43 -11.55 -7.35
C PHE A 600 -0.57 -11.50 -6.19
N ARG A 601 -1.81 -11.92 -6.46
CA ARG A 601 -2.89 -12.07 -5.47
C ARG A 601 -3.69 -13.33 -5.75
N LEU A 602 -4.04 -14.05 -4.68
CA LEU A 602 -4.98 -15.15 -4.73
C LEU A 602 -6.41 -14.61 -4.57
N ILE A 603 -7.38 -15.10 -5.34
CA ILE A 603 -8.78 -14.67 -5.33
C ILE A 603 -9.74 -15.87 -5.33
N ASP A 604 -11.04 -15.61 -5.19
CA ASP A 604 -12.14 -16.58 -5.30
C ASP A 604 -12.26 -17.53 -4.09
N PHE A 605 -12.39 -16.94 -2.91
CA PHE A 605 -12.40 -17.67 -1.64
C PHE A 605 -13.75 -18.28 -1.25
N GLY A 606 -14.74 -18.36 -2.14
CA GLY A 606 -16.08 -18.85 -1.79
C GLY A 606 -16.18 -20.34 -1.43
N ARG A 607 -15.08 -21.09 -1.62
CA ARG A 607 -14.91 -22.51 -1.20
C ARG A 607 -13.84 -22.71 -0.13
N SER A 608 -13.16 -21.64 0.25
CA SER A 608 -12.07 -21.71 1.21
C SER A 608 -12.59 -22.03 2.61
N GLN A 609 -11.77 -22.72 3.38
CA GLN A 609 -12.12 -23.21 4.71
C GLN A 609 -10.96 -22.97 5.68
N CYS A 610 -11.28 -22.54 6.88
CA CYS A 610 -10.34 -22.43 8.00
C CYS A 610 -10.46 -23.68 8.88
N PHE A 611 -9.32 -24.25 9.26
CA PHE A 611 -9.24 -25.41 10.13
C PHE A 611 -8.66 -25.01 11.49
N PRO A 612 -9.31 -25.41 12.60
CA PRO A 612 -8.79 -25.10 13.93
C PRO A 612 -7.47 -25.85 14.18
N PRO A 613 -6.59 -25.32 15.05
CA PRO A 613 -5.38 -26.02 15.46
C PRO A 613 -5.71 -27.41 16.02
N GLY A 614 -5.05 -28.44 15.48
CA GLY A 614 -5.23 -29.83 15.90
C GLY A 614 -6.23 -30.65 15.07
N ASP A 615 -6.87 -30.06 14.05
CA ASP A 615 -7.66 -30.83 13.10
C ASP A 615 -6.77 -31.81 12.30
N THR A 616 -6.97 -33.10 12.53
CA THR A 616 -6.16 -34.17 11.90
C THR A 616 -6.40 -34.31 10.40
N SER A 617 -7.53 -33.81 9.87
CA SER A 617 -7.85 -33.89 8.44
C SER A 617 -7.07 -32.85 7.61
N PHE A 618 -6.72 -31.72 8.24
CA PHE A 618 -6.06 -30.59 7.57
C PHE A 618 -4.76 -31.01 6.88
N GLY A 619 -3.94 -31.84 7.53
CA GLY A 619 -2.64 -32.25 6.98
C GLY A 619 -2.74 -32.99 5.65
N ASN A 620 -3.73 -33.88 5.49
CA ASN A 620 -3.92 -34.64 4.26
C ASN A 620 -4.46 -33.77 3.13
N LEU A 621 -5.47 -32.94 3.43
CA LEU A 621 -6.08 -32.03 2.45
C LEU A 621 -5.10 -30.94 2.00
N ARG A 622 -4.30 -30.41 2.94
CA ARG A 622 -3.19 -29.50 2.66
C ARG A 622 -2.20 -30.14 1.69
N ALA A 623 -1.73 -31.36 1.98
CA ALA A 623 -0.76 -32.03 1.13
C ALA A 623 -1.27 -32.27 -0.30
N GLU A 624 -2.57 -32.59 -0.45
CA GLU A 624 -3.22 -32.73 -1.76
C GLU A 624 -3.26 -31.40 -2.53
N GLU A 625 -3.70 -30.32 -1.89
CA GLU A 625 -3.76 -29.00 -2.51
C GLU A 625 -2.34 -28.44 -2.82
N GLU A 626 -1.34 -28.71 -1.96
CA GLU A 626 0.06 -28.37 -2.21
C GLU A 626 0.63 -29.12 -3.42
N TRP A 627 0.28 -30.41 -3.58
CA TRP A 627 0.69 -31.21 -4.73
C TRP A 627 0.10 -30.67 -6.03
N ASP A 628 -1.20 -30.38 -6.03
CA ASP A 628 -1.89 -29.80 -7.19
C ASP A 628 -1.32 -28.43 -7.56
N CYS A 629 -0.96 -27.61 -6.57
CA CYS A 629 -0.30 -26.33 -6.79
C CYS A 629 1.05 -26.47 -7.49
N GLN A 630 1.92 -27.36 -6.98
CA GLN A 630 3.24 -27.56 -7.58
C GLN A 630 3.13 -28.14 -8.99
N LYS A 631 2.14 -29.01 -9.24
CA LYS A 631 1.84 -29.53 -10.58
C LYS A 631 1.37 -28.42 -11.52
N MET A 632 0.40 -27.60 -11.08
CA MET A 632 -0.16 -26.50 -11.86
C MET A 632 0.93 -25.51 -12.30
N PHE A 633 1.85 -25.17 -11.39
CA PHE A 633 2.96 -24.25 -11.67
C PHE A 633 4.22 -24.92 -12.22
N LYS A 634 4.17 -26.22 -12.54
CA LYS A 634 5.31 -26.98 -13.11
C LYS A 634 6.57 -26.93 -12.23
N ILE A 635 6.41 -26.84 -10.91
CA ILE A 635 7.52 -26.74 -9.93
C ILE A 635 8.14 -28.11 -9.63
N LEU A 636 7.34 -29.18 -9.66
CA LEU A 636 7.78 -30.55 -9.32
C LEU A 636 8.95 -31.07 -10.18
N ASN A 637 9.09 -30.56 -11.40
CA ASN A 637 10.11 -31.02 -12.36
C ASN A 637 11.37 -30.14 -12.41
N CYS A 638 11.45 -29.08 -11.59
CA CYS A 638 12.58 -28.14 -11.61
C CYS A 638 13.72 -28.53 -10.65
N ARG A 639 13.70 -29.74 -10.10
CA ARG A 639 14.84 -30.36 -9.41
C ARG A 639 15.66 -31.17 -10.42
N SER A 640 16.39 -30.47 -11.29
CA SER A 640 17.41 -31.03 -12.18
C SER A 640 18.67 -30.20 -12.07
#